data_AF-A0A668TEL0-F1
#
_entry.id   AF-A0A668TEL0-F1
#
_cell.length_a   1.000
_cell.length_b   1.000
_cell.length_c   1.000
_cell.angle_alpha   90.00
_cell.angle_beta   90.00
_cell.angle_gamma   90.00
#
_symmetry.space_group_name_H-M   'P 1'
#
loop_
_entity.id
_entity.type
_entity.pdbx_description
1 polymer ?
#
loop_
_entity_poly.entity_id
_entity_poly.type
_entity_poly.pdbx_seq_one_letter_code
_entity_poly.pdbx_strand_id
1 'polypeptide(L)'
;MSKRGAGGRGKGERLDTMATLQAANEELRAKLTEIQIELQQEKNKVSRLEREKSQELKAEHHRAAVAVTELRTKLHEEKQKELALTRETLLRQHEMELMRVIKIKDGEIQRLNGLVLTLRDGSTDKVRSALLGEVEEARRSWEAERCRFQHEILELRGAKRNAEEALTSAQQACQARAAELRSAHHQHQEELNRTKRDCEREIRRLSQEDRDTRRFQLKIAELSAVVRKLEDRNALLSEERNELLKRLREAESQFLPLLDKNKRLSRKNEELALALRRLDNKLRFVTQENLEMPCFCGPQRRPSSLNDLDRSHSTSYHGYSQDEREMEFLRLQVLEQQHIIDDLSKALETAGYVKNVIVKLRCVSVCCLQVIETFYGYDEEASVDSDGSSLSFHTDRTPDTEPDEVCVREEAELRYRQLTQEYQALQRAYALLAETSGGNYDAEKEIKTREQLLSEISRYQSRVSDLESALKQQGLDLKWVEEKQALYRRNQELVEKVRQMEGEELRLKNDIQDVKDQNELLEFRILELEERERRSPAINFQQLHFPKGLSPLQVYCEAEGVTPVSVYLSAHLSLFTPFQWLESIEVTKSALQQKMLDIESEKELFSKQKGYLDEELDYRKQSMDQAHKRILELEAMLFEALQQEEESRIEGLKMEGRLSESLTEGEREELRRAMDQWKRTVMCELRERDAQILRERMELLQLTQQRNKELEEFIEAQKRQIKELEEKFLFLFLFFSLAFILWS
;
A
#
# COMPACT_ATOMS: atom_id res chain seq x y z
N MET A 1 -92.17 10.67 -1.61
CA MET A 1 -91.72 10.37 -0.22
C MET A 1 -90.91 9.06 -0.29
N SER A 2 -89.56 9.05 -0.44
CA SER A 2 -88.47 9.00 0.58
C SER A 2 -88.63 7.85 1.61
N LYS A 3 -87.68 6.94 1.99
CA LYS A 3 -86.21 6.74 1.75
C LYS A 3 -85.71 5.39 2.37
N ARG A 4 -84.62 4.77 1.80
CA ARG A 4 -83.54 3.84 2.32
C ARG A 4 -83.89 2.37 2.76
N GLY A 5 -83.06 1.31 2.64
CA GLY A 5 -81.64 1.02 2.27
C GLY A 5 -81.36 -0.53 2.20
N ALA A 6 -80.16 -0.98 1.76
CA ALA A 6 -79.83 -2.31 1.12
C ALA A 6 -79.11 -3.43 1.96
N GLY A 7 -79.04 -4.68 1.43
CA GLY A 7 -77.87 -5.63 1.55
C GLY A 7 -78.08 -7.17 1.69
N GLY A 8 -77.46 -8.01 0.81
CA GLY A 8 -76.98 -9.39 1.13
C GLY A 8 -77.20 -10.56 0.10
N ARG A 9 -76.13 -11.12 -0.52
CA ARG A 9 -76.07 -12.38 -1.35
C ARG A 9 -74.75 -13.18 -1.12
N GLY A 10 -74.77 -14.52 -1.26
CA GLY A 10 -73.61 -15.39 -1.65
C GLY A 10 -73.17 -16.54 -0.71
N LYS A 11 -73.48 -17.82 -1.01
CA LYS A 11 -73.00 -19.01 -0.23
C LYS A 11 -72.70 -20.32 -1.01
N GLY A 12 -73.00 -20.46 -2.31
CA GLY A 12 -72.95 -21.75 -3.05
C GLY A 12 -71.61 -22.15 -3.70
N GLU A 13 -70.94 -21.24 -4.41
CA GLU A 13 -69.66 -21.54 -5.11
C GLU A 13 -68.50 -21.90 -4.16
N ARG A 14 -68.64 -21.56 -2.87
CA ARG A 14 -67.59 -21.73 -1.87
C ARG A 14 -67.25 -23.19 -1.56
N LEU A 15 -68.20 -24.12 -1.70
CA LEU A 15 -68.02 -25.52 -1.30
C LEU A 15 -67.23 -26.33 -2.33
N ASP A 16 -67.52 -26.21 -3.62
CA ASP A 16 -66.76 -26.91 -4.68
C ASP A 16 -65.34 -26.34 -4.84
N THR A 17 -65.16 -25.03 -4.62
CA THR A 17 -63.82 -24.43 -4.52
C THR A 17 -63.05 -24.95 -3.31
N MET A 18 -63.74 -25.27 -2.21
CA MET A 18 -63.09 -25.75 -0.98
C MET A 18 -62.64 -27.21 -1.12
N ALA A 19 -63.45 -28.06 -1.77
CA ALA A 19 -63.08 -29.44 -2.06
C ALA A 19 -61.91 -29.55 -3.05
N THR A 20 -61.89 -28.73 -4.10
CA THR A 20 -60.75 -28.67 -5.05
C THR A 20 -59.48 -28.13 -4.39
N LEU A 21 -59.59 -27.14 -3.51
CA LEU A 21 -58.46 -26.66 -2.70
C LEU A 21 -57.97 -27.71 -1.67
N GLN A 22 -58.85 -28.55 -1.13
CA GLN A 22 -58.46 -29.67 -0.28
C GLN A 22 -57.71 -30.75 -1.05
N ALA A 23 -58.21 -31.16 -2.22
CA ALA A 23 -57.53 -32.12 -3.09
C ALA A 23 -56.16 -31.60 -3.56
N ALA A 24 -56.06 -30.32 -3.95
CA ALA A 24 -54.78 -29.69 -4.29
C ALA A 24 -53.80 -29.64 -3.10
N ASN A 25 -54.31 -29.42 -1.87
CA ASN A 25 -53.49 -29.48 -0.65
C ASN A 25 -53.00 -30.90 -0.35
N GLU A 26 -53.84 -31.92 -0.55
CA GLU A 26 -53.46 -33.32 -0.39
C GLU A 26 -52.42 -33.75 -1.42
N GLU A 27 -52.57 -33.29 -2.67
CA GLU A 27 -51.58 -33.51 -3.73
C GLU A 27 -50.25 -32.80 -3.43
N LEU A 28 -50.28 -31.55 -2.92
CA LEU A 28 -49.08 -30.84 -2.49
C LEU A 28 -48.39 -31.51 -1.30
N ARG A 29 -49.15 -32.07 -0.35
CA ARG A 29 -48.60 -32.86 0.77
C ARG A 29 -47.95 -34.15 0.27
N ALA A 30 -48.60 -34.86 -0.65
CA ALA A 30 -48.05 -36.07 -1.25
C ALA A 30 -46.73 -35.79 -2.01
N LYS A 31 -46.70 -34.71 -2.81
CA LYS A 31 -45.47 -34.25 -3.48
C LYS A 31 -44.38 -33.83 -2.50
N LEU A 32 -44.73 -33.15 -1.42
CA LEU A 32 -43.77 -32.77 -0.38
C LEU A 32 -43.16 -34.01 0.29
N THR A 33 -43.96 -35.04 0.57
CA THR A 33 -43.45 -36.31 1.13
C THR A 33 -42.58 -37.06 0.14
N GLU A 34 -42.92 -37.06 -1.14
CA GLU A 34 -42.11 -37.68 -2.20
C GLU A 34 -40.74 -36.97 -2.32
N ILE A 35 -40.73 -35.63 -2.38
CA ILE A 35 -39.51 -34.83 -2.39
C ILE A 35 -38.66 -35.05 -1.13
N GLN A 36 -39.29 -35.20 0.03
CA GLN A 36 -38.57 -35.50 1.29
C GLN A 36 -37.91 -36.88 1.26
N ILE A 37 -38.58 -37.88 0.70
CA ILE A 37 -38.04 -39.24 0.53
C ILE A 37 -36.88 -39.20 -0.47
N GLU A 38 -37.04 -38.54 -1.63
CA GLU A 38 -35.98 -38.38 -2.63
C GLU A 38 -34.76 -37.65 -2.06
N LEU A 39 -34.96 -36.56 -1.31
CA LEU A 39 -33.88 -35.83 -0.66
C LEU A 39 -33.13 -36.71 0.35
N GLN A 40 -33.85 -37.53 1.13
CA GLN A 40 -33.21 -38.43 2.08
C GLN A 40 -32.44 -39.55 1.36
N GLN A 41 -32.96 -40.06 0.24
CA GLN A 41 -32.26 -41.02 -0.59
C GLN A 41 -30.99 -40.43 -1.21
N GLU A 42 -31.05 -39.20 -1.73
CA GLU A 42 -29.88 -38.51 -2.29
C GLU A 42 -28.84 -38.16 -1.22
N LYS A 43 -29.25 -37.75 0.00
CA LYS A 43 -28.32 -37.59 1.14
C LYS A 43 -27.58 -38.89 1.47
N ASN A 44 -28.31 -40.00 1.52
CA ASN A 44 -27.71 -41.31 1.78
C ASN A 44 -26.74 -41.72 0.66
N LYS A 45 -27.05 -41.38 -0.60
CA LYS A 45 -26.21 -41.65 -1.77
C LYS A 45 -24.93 -40.80 -1.76
N VAL A 46 -25.02 -39.50 -1.48
CA VAL A 46 -23.85 -38.61 -1.31
C VAL A 46 -22.96 -39.11 -0.18
N SER A 47 -23.53 -39.47 0.97
CA SER A 47 -22.77 -39.99 2.10
C SER A 47 -22.07 -41.32 1.77
N ARG A 48 -22.64 -42.17 0.91
CA ARG A 48 -21.97 -43.39 0.41
C ARG A 48 -20.82 -43.03 -0.55
N LEU A 49 -21.07 -42.16 -1.51
CA LEU A 49 -20.06 -41.70 -2.48
C LEU A 49 -18.87 -41.00 -1.80
N GLU A 50 -19.10 -40.23 -0.73
CA GLU A 50 -18.02 -39.60 0.04
C GLU A 50 -17.14 -40.63 0.76
N ARG A 51 -17.75 -41.68 1.33
CA ARG A 51 -17.01 -42.79 1.95
C ARG A 51 -16.23 -43.58 0.90
N GLU A 52 -16.85 -43.87 -0.23
CA GLU A 52 -16.21 -44.56 -1.36
C GLU A 52 -15.03 -43.75 -1.90
N LYS A 53 -15.21 -42.45 -2.18
CA LYS A 53 -14.13 -41.56 -2.65
C LYS A 53 -13.00 -41.40 -1.63
N SER A 54 -13.33 -41.35 -0.34
CA SER A 54 -12.31 -41.32 0.73
C SER A 54 -11.53 -42.64 0.82
N GLN A 55 -12.19 -43.77 0.59
CA GLN A 55 -11.53 -45.08 0.52
C GLN A 55 -10.69 -45.23 -0.76
N GLU A 56 -11.16 -44.71 -1.89
CA GLU A 56 -10.40 -44.69 -3.16
C GLU A 56 -9.12 -43.87 -3.02
N LEU A 57 -9.18 -42.68 -2.42
CA LEU A 57 -8.01 -41.84 -2.17
C LEU A 57 -7.00 -42.55 -1.27
N LYS A 58 -7.46 -43.21 -0.21
CA LYS A 58 -6.59 -44.03 0.67
C LYS A 58 -5.97 -45.20 -0.09
N ALA A 59 -6.73 -45.88 -0.94
CA ALA A 59 -6.25 -46.98 -1.76
C ALA A 59 -5.25 -46.50 -2.84
N GLU A 60 -5.42 -45.30 -3.38
CA GLU A 60 -4.52 -44.67 -4.33
C GLU A 60 -3.21 -44.24 -3.67
N HIS A 61 -3.27 -43.63 -2.48
CA HIS A 61 -2.07 -43.35 -1.67
C HIS A 61 -1.31 -44.62 -1.31
N HIS A 62 -2.00 -45.70 -0.92
CA HIS A 62 -1.35 -46.98 -0.65
C HIS A 62 -0.71 -47.57 -1.92
N ARG A 63 -1.39 -47.52 -3.07
CA ARG A 63 -0.83 -47.93 -4.37
C ARG A 63 0.41 -47.12 -4.75
N ALA A 64 0.39 -45.81 -4.57
CA ALA A 64 1.54 -44.95 -4.84
C ALA A 64 2.72 -45.28 -3.90
N ALA A 65 2.46 -45.51 -2.61
CA ALA A 65 3.50 -45.91 -1.66
C ALA A 65 4.12 -47.27 -2.04
N VAL A 66 3.29 -48.26 -2.42
CA VAL A 66 3.77 -49.57 -2.89
C VAL A 66 4.61 -49.41 -4.15
N ALA A 67 4.15 -48.65 -5.15
CA ALA A 67 4.90 -48.40 -6.38
C ALA A 67 6.27 -47.75 -6.10
N VAL A 68 6.35 -46.79 -5.17
CA VAL A 68 7.62 -46.18 -4.76
C VAL A 68 8.53 -47.20 -4.09
N THR A 69 8.00 -48.08 -3.23
CA THR A 69 8.81 -49.14 -2.62
C THR A 69 9.30 -50.17 -3.64
N GLU A 70 8.46 -50.55 -4.61
CA GLU A 70 8.83 -51.45 -5.71
C GLU A 70 9.89 -50.84 -6.64
N LEU A 71 9.80 -49.54 -6.94
CA LEU A 71 10.83 -48.86 -7.72
C LEU A 71 12.16 -48.79 -6.97
N ARG A 72 12.12 -48.58 -5.65
CA ARG A 72 13.33 -48.61 -4.81
C ARG A 72 13.96 -50.01 -4.77
N THR A 73 13.16 -51.07 -4.65
CA THR A 73 13.70 -52.44 -4.66
C THR A 73 14.23 -52.81 -6.04
N LYS A 74 13.52 -52.47 -7.13
CA LYS A 74 14.00 -52.68 -8.50
C LYS A 74 15.32 -51.96 -8.77
N LEU A 75 15.44 -50.70 -8.38
CA LEU A 75 16.69 -49.95 -8.49
C LEU A 75 17.82 -50.61 -7.69
N HIS A 76 17.52 -51.10 -6.49
CA HIS A 76 18.51 -51.84 -5.69
C HIS A 76 18.94 -53.15 -6.37
N GLU A 77 17.99 -53.91 -6.91
CA GLU A 77 18.27 -55.15 -7.66
C GLU A 77 19.06 -54.89 -8.94
N GLU A 78 18.76 -53.83 -9.69
CA GLU A 78 19.52 -53.43 -10.88
C GLU A 78 20.96 -53.06 -10.51
N LYS A 79 21.16 -52.26 -9.45
CA LYS A 79 22.52 -51.96 -8.96
C LYS A 79 23.27 -53.20 -8.49
N GLN A 80 22.59 -54.13 -7.82
CA GLN A 80 23.18 -55.42 -7.43
C GLN A 80 23.56 -56.27 -8.66
N LYS A 81 22.72 -56.29 -9.70
CA LYS A 81 23.01 -56.98 -10.97
C LYS A 81 24.18 -56.34 -11.71
N GLU A 82 24.25 -55.02 -11.82
CA GLU A 82 25.40 -54.31 -12.42
C GLU A 82 26.70 -54.61 -11.65
N LEU A 83 26.66 -54.60 -10.32
CA LEU A 83 27.79 -54.99 -9.48
C LEU A 83 28.18 -56.47 -9.66
N ALA A 84 27.22 -57.38 -9.79
CA ALA A 84 27.50 -58.78 -10.06
C ALA A 84 28.12 -58.99 -11.45
N LEU A 85 27.61 -58.30 -12.47
CA LEU A 85 28.06 -58.41 -13.86
C LEU A 85 29.46 -57.82 -14.05
N THR A 86 29.76 -56.70 -13.38
CA THR A 86 31.12 -56.13 -13.32
C THR A 86 32.10 -57.07 -12.61
N ARG A 87 31.71 -57.67 -11.49
CA ARG A 87 32.51 -58.70 -10.79
C ARG A 87 32.77 -59.92 -11.67
N GLU A 88 31.75 -60.44 -12.34
CA GLU A 88 31.87 -61.61 -13.24
C GLU A 88 32.77 -61.29 -14.45
N THR A 89 32.67 -60.08 -15.00
CA THR A 89 33.55 -59.63 -16.09
C THR A 89 35.00 -59.57 -15.65
N LEU A 90 35.27 -59.02 -14.46
CA LEU A 90 36.62 -58.99 -13.87
C LEU A 90 37.16 -60.40 -13.58
N LEU A 91 36.32 -61.32 -13.09
CA LEU A 91 36.70 -62.72 -12.87
C LEU A 91 37.03 -63.42 -14.19
N ARG A 92 36.22 -63.24 -15.23
CA ARG A 92 36.53 -63.79 -16.57
C ARG A 92 37.81 -63.21 -17.15
N GLN A 93 38.06 -61.91 -16.97
CA GLN A 93 39.32 -61.29 -17.37
C GLN A 93 40.51 -61.92 -16.65
N HIS A 94 40.38 -62.15 -15.34
CA HIS A 94 41.41 -62.82 -14.55
C HIS A 94 41.64 -64.27 -14.99
N GLU A 95 40.58 -65.05 -15.25
CA GLU A 95 40.66 -66.42 -15.76
C GLU A 95 41.29 -66.49 -17.16
N MET A 96 40.93 -65.55 -18.06
CA MET A 96 41.55 -65.45 -19.38
C MET A 96 43.05 -65.13 -19.28
N GLU A 97 43.45 -64.26 -18.35
CA GLU A 97 44.86 -63.96 -18.11
C GLU A 97 45.60 -65.19 -17.55
N LEU A 98 45.00 -65.89 -16.58
CA LEU A 98 45.53 -67.14 -16.05
C LEU A 98 45.72 -68.19 -17.14
N MET A 99 44.74 -68.39 -18.01
CA MET A 99 44.85 -69.32 -19.14
C MET A 99 45.92 -68.88 -20.15
N ARG A 100 46.08 -67.58 -20.40
CA ARG A 100 47.15 -67.05 -21.25
C ARG A 100 48.52 -67.37 -20.63
N VAL A 101 48.68 -67.14 -19.32
CA VAL A 101 49.90 -67.44 -18.58
C VAL A 101 50.20 -68.94 -18.56
N ILE A 102 49.21 -69.79 -18.30
CA ILE A 102 49.35 -71.25 -18.36
C ILE A 102 49.79 -71.69 -19.74
N LYS A 103 49.16 -71.18 -20.81
CA LYS A 103 49.51 -71.53 -22.19
C LYS A 103 50.94 -71.12 -22.57
N ILE A 104 51.39 -69.96 -22.09
CA ILE A 104 52.78 -69.52 -22.25
C ILE A 104 53.73 -70.49 -21.51
N LYS A 105 53.41 -70.85 -20.27
CA LYS A 105 54.22 -71.79 -19.47
C LYS A 105 54.25 -73.20 -20.07
N ASP A 106 53.12 -73.72 -20.53
CA ASP A 106 53.04 -75.03 -21.18
C ASP A 106 53.81 -75.05 -22.51
N GLY A 107 53.74 -73.96 -23.28
CA GLY A 107 54.56 -73.79 -24.48
C GLY A 107 56.06 -73.84 -24.17
N GLU A 108 56.49 -73.19 -23.09
CA GLU A 108 57.88 -73.22 -22.64
C GLU A 108 58.29 -74.60 -22.11
N ILE A 109 57.40 -75.29 -21.38
CA ILE A 109 57.62 -76.67 -20.93
C ILE A 109 57.77 -77.61 -22.14
N GLN A 110 56.91 -77.49 -23.15
CA GLN A 110 57.00 -78.29 -24.38
C GLN A 110 58.28 -78.00 -25.15
N ARG A 111 58.67 -76.73 -25.28
CA ARG A 111 59.93 -76.30 -25.91
C ARG A 111 61.14 -76.91 -25.19
N LEU A 112 61.19 -76.79 -23.86
CA LEU A 112 62.25 -77.36 -23.04
C LEU A 112 62.29 -78.89 -23.14
N ASN A 113 61.15 -79.57 -23.09
CA ASN A 113 61.06 -81.02 -23.27
C ASN A 113 61.49 -81.46 -24.69
N GLY A 114 61.13 -80.70 -25.72
CA GLY A 114 61.56 -80.92 -27.10
C GLY A 114 63.07 -80.77 -27.27
N LEU A 115 63.67 -79.77 -26.61
CA LEU A 115 65.11 -79.59 -26.53
C LEU A 115 65.80 -80.76 -25.83
N VAL A 116 65.23 -81.22 -24.71
CA VAL A 116 65.75 -82.37 -23.95
C VAL A 116 65.66 -83.66 -24.79
N LEU A 117 64.55 -83.90 -25.50
CA LEU A 117 64.38 -85.04 -26.40
C LEU A 117 65.34 -85.01 -27.59
N THR A 118 65.53 -83.83 -28.20
CA THR A 118 66.49 -83.68 -29.32
C THR A 118 67.94 -83.83 -28.86
N LEU A 119 68.28 -83.37 -27.65
CA LEU A 119 69.58 -83.64 -27.03
C LEU A 119 69.77 -85.12 -26.68
N ARG A 120 68.68 -85.85 -26.41
CA ARG A 120 68.70 -87.29 -26.10
C ARG A 120 68.79 -88.18 -27.35
N ASP A 121 68.09 -87.83 -28.44
CA ASP A 121 67.90 -88.71 -29.61
C ASP A 121 68.51 -88.18 -30.93
N GLY A 122 68.96 -86.92 -31.00
CA GLY A 122 69.42 -86.27 -32.23
C GLY A 122 70.94 -86.35 -32.45
N SER A 123 71.38 -86.58 -33.69
CA SER A 123 72.77 -86.29 -34.05
C SER A 123 73.05 -84.80 -33.91
N THR A 124 74.22 -84.45 -33.37
CA THR A 124 74.67 -83.11 -32.98
C THR A 124 74.52 -82.00 -34.04
N ASP A 125 74.26 -82.34 -35.30
CA ASP A 125 74.11 -81.39 -36.40
C ASP A 125 72.64 -81.00 -36.65
N LYS A 126 71.67 -81.91 -36.42
CA LYS A 126 70.24 -81.57 -36.53
C LYS A 126 69.77 -80.68 -35.38
N VAL A 127 70.29 -80.94 -34.18
CA VAL A 127 70.03 -80.13 -32.97
C VAL A 127 70.58 -78.71 -33.14
N ARG A 128 71.78 -78.57 -33.71
CA ARG A 128 72.38 -77.26 -34.02
C ARG A 128 71.56 -76.47 -35.05
N SER A 129 71.10 -77.11 -36.12
CA SER A 129 70.30 -76.44 -37.15
C SER A 129 68.91 -76.02 -36.64
N ALA A 130 68.27 -76.83 -35.79
CA ALA A 130 66.97 -76.48 -35.19
C ALA A 130 67.10 -75.33 -34.18
N LEU A 131 68.11 -75.36 -33.33
CA LEU A 131 68.43 -74.25 -32.40
C LEU A 131 68.73 -72.95 -33.15
N LEU A 132 69.49 -73.00 -34.25
CA LEU A 132 69.76 -71.80 -35.05
C LEU A 132 68.49 -71.26 -35.72
N GLY A 133 67.58 -72.13 -36.16
CA GLY A 133 66.28 -71.74 -36.70
C GLY A 133 65.38 -71.06 -35.67
N GLU A 134 65.26 -71.63 -34.47
CA GLU A 134 64.48 -71.05 -33.37
C GLU A 134 65.06 -69.72 -32.89
N VAL A 135 66.39 -69.60 -32.83
CA VAL A 135 67.07 -68.33 -32.48
C VAL A 135 66.75 -67.24 -33.51
N GLU A 136 66.74 -67.59 -34.79
CA GLU A 136 66.41 -66.63 -35.87
C GLU A 136 64.91 -66.25 -35.89
N GLU A 137 63.99 -67.18 -35.62
CA GLU A 137 62.56 -66.85 -35.50
C GLU A 137 62.26 -66.00 -34.25
N ALA A 138 62.86 -66.33 -33.10
CA ALA A 138 62.75 -65.53 -31.88
C ALA A 138 63.33 -64.12 -32.06
N ARG A 139 64.40 -63.99 -32.85
CA ARG A 139 64.97 -62.70 -33.21
C ARG A 139 64.01 -61.88 -34.08
N ARG A 140 63.41 -62.48 -35.11
CA ARG A 140 62.43 -61.78 -35.97
C ARG A 140 61.16 -61.39 -35.20
N SER A 141 60.66 -62.24 -34.30
CA SER A 141 59.50 -61.90 -33.47
C SER A 141 59.81 -60.76 -32.50
N TRP A 142 61.00 -60.77 -31.87
CA TRP A 142 61.46 -59.68 -31.02
C TRP A 142 61.65 -58.37 -31.79
N GLU A 143 62.23 -58.42 -32.99
CA GLU A 143 62.38 -57.23 -33.85
C GLU A 143 61.01 -56.67 -34.28
N ALA A 144 60.02 -57.52 -34.58
CA ALA A 144 58.67 -57.10 -34.89
C ALA A 144 57.93 -56.46 -33.70
N GLU A 145 58.04 -57.04 -32.50
CA GLU A 145 57.50 -56.44 -31.27
C GLU A 145 58.18 -55.12 -30.92
N ARG A 146 59.51 -55.04 -31.05
CA ARG A 146 60.25 -53.80 -30.85
C ARG A 146 59.76 -52.70 -31.77
N CYS A 147 59.52 -53.00 -33.06
CA CYS A 147 58.96 -52.03 -34.00
C CYS A 147 57.53 -51.62 -33.64
N ARG A 148 56.67 -52.56 -33.20
CA ARG A 148 55.31 -52.25 -32.74
C ARG A 148 55.32 -51.32 -31.51
N PHE A 149 56.10 -51.66 -30.49
CA PHE A 149 56.23 -50.82 -29.29
C PHE A 149 56.84 -49.45 -29.60
N GLN A 150 57.78 -49.35 -30.55
CA GLN A 150 58.30 -48.06 -31.00
C GLN A 150 57.22 -47.20 -31.68
N HIS A 151 56.34 -47.80 -32.47
CA HIS A 151 55.22 -47.10 -33.09
C HIS A 151 54.20 -46.65 -32.05
N GLU A 152 53.83 -47.52 -31.11
CA GLU A 152 52.89 -47.22 -30.02
C GLU A 152 53.42 -46.10 -29.11
N ILE A 153 54.74 -46.08 -28.81
CA ILE A 153 55.36 -44.98 -28.07
C ILE A 153 55.25 -43.65 -28.83
N LEU A 154 55.39 -43.65 -30.15
CA LEU A 154 55.25 -42.45 -30.97
C LEU A 154 53.80 -41.95 -31.00
N GLU A 155 52.83 -42.85 -31.14
CA GLU A 155 51.40 -42.52 -31.08
C GLU A 155 51.01 -41.97 -29.70
N LEU A 156 51.43 -42.62 -28.61
CA LEU A 156 51.18 -42.16 -27.24
C LEU A 156 51.82 -40.79 -26.97
N ARG A 157 53.01 -40.51 -27.53
CA ARG A 157 53.64 -39.17 -27.46
C ARG A 157 52.89 -38.12 -28.27
N GLY A 158 52.25 -38.50 -29.37
CA GLY A 158 51.38 -37.62 -30.15
C GLY A 158 50.08 -37.32 -29.40
N ALA A 159 49.42 -38.35 -28.88
CA ALA A 159 48.21 -38.23 -28.07
C ALA A 159 48.44 -37.40 -26.81
N LYS A 160 49.58 -37.59 -26.12
CA LYS A 160 49.98 -36.77 -24.97
C LYS A 160 50.09 -35.29 -25.33
N ARG A 161 50.79 -34.94 -26.40
CA ARG A 161 50.92 -33.55 -26.86
C ARG A 161 49.56 -32.92 -27.18
N ASN A 162 48.70 -33.63 -27.91
CA ASN A 162 47.36 -33.15 -28.23
C ASN A 162 46.52 -32.92 -26.95
N ALA A 163 46.65 -33.79 -25.94
CA ALA A 163 45.98 -33.62 -24.66
C ALA A 163 46.53 -32.43 -23.85
N GLU A 164 47.84 -32.19 -23.88
CA GLU A 164 48.48 -31.03 -23.25
C GLU A 164 48.05 -29.71 -23.91
N GLU A 165 47.98 -29.67 -25.25
CA GLU A 165 47.46 -28.52 -26.01
C GLU A 165 45.98 -28.27 -25.71
N ALA A 166 45.15 -29.31 -25.62
CA ALA A 166 43.75 -29.18 -25.23
C ALA A 166 43.60 -28.65 -23.79
N LEU A 167 44.43 -29.14 -22.85
CA LEU A 167 44.43 -28.68 -21.46
C LEU A 167 44.81 -27.20 -21.33
N THR A 168 45.86 -26.77 -22.04
CA THR A 168 46.29 -25.36 -22.02
C THR A 168 45.24 -24.43 -22.64
N SER A 169 44.59 -24.84 -23.73
CA SER A 169 43.46 -24.10 -24.32
C SER A 169 42.28 -23.98 -23.36
N ALA A 170 41.93 -25.07 -22.67
CA ALA A 170 40.87 -25.06 -21.65
C ALA A 170 41.23 -24.15 -20.46
N GLN A 171 42.48 -24.14 -20.01
CA GLN A 171 42.94 -23.24 -18.94
C GLN A 171 42.84 -21.78 -19.34
N GLN A 172 43.22 -21.42 -20.57
CA GLN A 172 43.09 -20.06 -21.08
C GLN A 172 41.62 -19.63 -21.17
N ALA A 173 40.73 -20.50 -21.64
CA ALA A 173 39.30 -20.24 -21.67
C ALA A 173 38.71 -20.04 -20.26
N CYS A 174 39.12 -20.85 -19.28
CA CYS A 174 38.71 -20.67 -17.88
C CYS A 174 39.23 -19.35 -17.29
N GLN A 175 40.48 -18.96 -17.60
CA GLN A 175 41.03 -17.68 -17.16
C GLN A 175 40.29 -16.48 -17.76
N ALA A 176 39.95 -16.54 -19.06
CA ALA A 176 39.15 -15.52 -19.73
C ALA A 176 37.77 -15.38 -19.09
N ARG A 177 37.05 -16.48 -18.87
CA ARG A 177 35.77 -16.48 -18.17
C ARG A 177 35.86 -15.94 -16.75
N ALA A 178 36.92 -16.28 -16.01
CA ALA A 178 37.13 -15.74 -14.67
C ALA A 178 37.39 -14.22 -14.69
N ALA A 179 38.06 -13.70 -15.72
CA ALA A 179 38.27 -12.26 -15.90
C ALA A 179 36.96 -11.54 -16.26
N GLU A 180 36.15 -12.11 -17.14
CA GLU A 180 34.81 -11.61 -17.49
C GLU A 180 33.90 -11.56 -16.26
N LEU A 181 33.85 -12.63 -15.46
CA LEU A 181 33.07 -12.67 -14.21
C LEU A 181 33.51 -11.60 -13.21
N ARG A 182 34.83 -11.36 -13.06
CA ARG A 182 35.33 -10.27 -12.21
C ARG A 182 34.93 -8.89 -12.72
N SER A 183 34.99 -8.68 -14.04
CA SER A 183 34.57 -7.42 -14.65
C SER A 183 33.07 -7.17 -14.49
N ALA A 184 32.24 -8.18 -14.73
CA ALA A 184 30.79 -8.12 -14.53
C ALA A 184 30.44 -7.85 -13.06
N HIS A 185 31.12 -8.51 -12.11
CA HIS A 185 30.92 -8.23 -10.69
C HIS A 185 31.26 -6.78 -10.33
N HIS A 186 32.36 -6.25 -10.87
CA HIS A 186 32.74 -4.86 -10.65
C HIS A 186 31.69 -3.88 -11.22
N GLN A 187 31.19 -4.14 -12.43
CA GLN A 187 30.13 -3.33 -13.05
C GLN A 187 28.84 -3.35 -12.23
N HIS A 188 28.38 -4.54 -11.80
CA HIS A 188 27.20 -4.64 -10.94
C HIS A 188 27.39 -3.95 -9.59
N GLN A 189 28.60 -3.99 -9.02
CA GLN A 189 28.90 -3.26 -7.79
C GLN A 189 28.81 -1.75 -7.99
N GLU A 190 29.25 -1.22 -9.14
CA GLU A 190 29.09 0.18 -9.48
C GLU A 190 27.62 0.57 -9.71
N GLU A 191 26.86 -0.27 -10.40
CA GLU A 191 25.42 -0.08 -10.62
C GLU A 191 24.67 -0.03 -9.29
N LEU A 192 24.91 -0.99 -8.39
CA LEU A 192 24.34 -0.98 -7.04
C LEU A 192 24.66 0.32 -6.30
N ASN A 193 25.91 0.79 -6.39
CA ASN A 193 26.32 2.05 -5.77
C ASN A 193 25.63 3.26 -6.40
N ARG A 194 25.39 3.27 -7.72
CA ARG A 194 24.62 4.31 -8.41
C ARG A 194 23.16 4.28 -7.95
N THR A 195 22.49 3.14 -8.02
CA THR A 195 21.10 2.96 -7.57
C THR A 195 20.91 3.36 -6.11
N LYS A 196 21.88 3.05 -5.24
CA LYS A 196 21.87 3.47 -3.84
C LYS A 196 21.86 5.00 -3.71
N ARG A 197 22.74 5.71 -4.41
CA ARG A 197 22.79 7.18 -4.41
C ARG A 197 21.48 7.78 -4.96
N ASP A 198 20.89 7.14 -5.95
CA ASP A 198 19.64 7.60 -6.56
C ASP A 198 18.47 7.43 -5.60
N CYS A 199 18.39 6.31 -4.89
CA CYS A 199 17.42 6.10 -3.83
C CYS A 199 17.59 7.10 -2.68
N GLU A 200 18.83 7.40 -2.28
CA GLU A 200 19.11 8.42 -1.25
C GLU A 200 18.67 9.82 -1.69
N ARG A 201 18.86 10.18 -2.97
CA ARG A 201 18.38 11.44 -3.53
C ARG A 201 16.85 11.49 -3.53
N GLU A 202 16.20 10.40 -3.92
CA GLU A 202 14.74 10.32 -3.96
C GLU A 202 14.12 10.38 -2.56
N ILE A 203 14.73 9.75 -1.56
CA ILE A 203 14.30 9.86 -0.15
C ILE A 203 14.37 11.32 0.32
N ARG A 204 15.43 12.07 -0.05
CA ARG A 204 15.53 13.50 0.28
C ARG A 204 14.44 14.32 -0.41
N ARG A 205 14.12 14.02 -1.67
CA ARG A 205 13.04 14.68 -2.42
C ARG A 205 11.67 14.43 -1.77
N LEU A 206 11.33 13.16 -1.51
CA LEU A 206 10.09 12.77 -0.85
C LEU A 206 9.96 13.36 0.56
N SER A 207 11.05 13.45 1.32
CA SER A 207 11.07 14.11 2.62
C SER A 207 10.81 15.61 2.54
N GLN A 208 11.23 16.27 1.46
CA GLN A 208 10.92 17.67 1.22
C GLN A 208 9.44 17.85 0.86
N GLU A 209 8.90 16.99 -0.01
CA GLU A 209 7.49 16.99 -0.40
C GLU A 209 6.55 16.72 0.79
N ASP A 210 6.90 15.81 1.70
CA ASP A 210 6.15 15.58 2.95
C ASP A 210 6.13 16.83 3.84
N ARG A 211 7.27 17.55 3.94
CA ARG A 211 7.33 18.82 4.69
C ARG A 211 6.44 19.89 4.06
N ASP A 212 6.41 19.98 2.73
CA ASP A 212 5.58 20.96 2.04
C ASP A 212 4.10 20.58 2.12
N THR A 213 3.77 19.29 2.02
CA THR A 213 2.42 18.76 2.25
C THR A 213 1.92 19.08 3.67
N ARG A 214 2.77 18.92 4.69
CA ARG A 214 2.43 19.31 6.07
C ARG A 214 2.19 20.82 6.21
N ARG A 215 2.98 21.66 5.52
CA ARG A 215 2.73 23.11 5.47
C ARG A 215 1.38 23.43 4.83
N PHE A 216 1.04 22.77 3.73
CA PHE A 216 -0.28 22.93 3.10
C PHE A 216 -1.41 22.47 4.01
N GLN A 217 -1.27 21.33 4.69
CA GLN A 217 -2.27 20.84 5.66
C GLN A 217 -2.48 21.82 6.82
N LEU A 218 -1.40 22.38 7.38
CA LEU A 218 -1.48 23.43 8.39
C LEU A 218 -2.20 24.67 7.87
N LYS A 219 -1.94 25.06 6.61
CA LYS A 219 -2.64 26.20 6.00
C LYS A 219 -4.13 25.93 5.79
N ILE A 220 -4.50 24.72 5.38
CA ILE A 220 -5.90 24.29 5.26
C ILE A 220 -6.59 24.33 6.63
N ALA A 221 -5.93 23.84 7.69
CA ALA A 221 -6.47 23.89 9.05
C ALA A 221 -6.66 25.32 9.55
N GLU A 222 -5.70 26.21 9.29
CA GLU A 222 -5.80 27.64 9.61
C GLU A 222 -6.99 28.29 8.90
N LEU A 223 -7.11 28.09 7.58
CA LEU A 223 -8.23 28.62 6.79
C LEU A 223 -9.57 28.07 7.26
N SER A 224 -9.64 26.77 7.57
CA SER A 224 -10.85 26.13 8.10
C SER A 224 -11.27 26.72 9.45
N ALA A 225 -10.31 27.07 10.31
CA ALA A 225 -10.59 27.74 11.58
C ALA A 225 -11.10 29.17 11.37
N VAL A 226 -10.58 29.89 10.38
CA VAL A 226 -11.07 31.23 10.00
C VAL A 226 -12.50 31.14 9.45
N VAL A 227 -12.79 30.19 8.57
CA VAL A 227 -14.14 29.96 8.03
C VAL A 227 -15.14 29.73 9.16
N ARG A 228 -14.82 28.85 10.12
CA ARG A 228 -15.69 28.60 11.28
C ARG A 228 -15.98 29.86 12.10
N LYS A 229 -14.96 30.70 12.35
CA LYS A 229 -15.15 31.99 13.05
C LYS A 229 -16.06 32.95 12.27
N LEU A 230 -15.97 32.95 10.95
CA LEU A 230 -16.84 33.78 10.10
C LEU A 230 -18.28 33.25 10.09
N GLU A 231 -18.47 31.93 10.08
CA GLU A 231 -19.78 31.29 10.22
C GLU A 231 -20.43 31.63 11.56
N ASP A 232 -19.70 31.51 12.67
CA ASP A 232 -20.17 31.87 14.01
C ASP A 232 -20.58 33.35 14.07
N ARG A 233 -19.76 34.25 13.49
CA ARG A 233 -20.09 35.69 13.41
C ARG A 233 -21.34 35.94 12.56
N ASN A 234 -21.50 35.24 11.44
CA ASN A 234 -22.70 35.35 10.61
C ASN A 234 -23.96 34.85 11.33
N ALA A 235 -23.85 33.79 12.15
CA ALA A 235 -24.94 33.32 12.99
C ALA A 235 -25.39 34.41 13.98
N LEU A 236 -24.44 35.02 14.70
CA LEU A 236 -24.73 36.12 15.64
C LEU A 236 -25.37 37.34 14.93
N LEU A 237 -24.85 37.73 13.77
CA LEU A 237 -25.43 38.83 12.98
C LEU A 237 -26.86 38.51 12.52
N SER A 238 -27.14 37.25 12.19
CA SER A 238 -28.49 36.79 11.85
C SER A 238 -29.45 36.88 13.04
N GLU A 239 -28.98 36.48 14.23
CA GLU A 239 -29.73 36.61 15.49
C GLU A 239 -30.04 38.09 15.81
N GLU A 240 -29.04 38.97 15.74
CA GLU A 240 -29.22 40.43 15.93
C GLU A 240 -30.23 41.00 14.94
N ARG A 241 -30.13 40.62 13.66
CA ARG A 241 -31.07 41.03 12.62
C ARG A 241 -32.51 40.57 12.91
N ASN A 242 -32.68 39.35 13.44
CA ASN A 242 -34.00 38.83 13.79
C ASN A 242 -34.58 39.53 15.03
N GLU A 243 -33.75 39.86 16.02
CA GLU A 243 -34.17 40.62 17.21
C GLU A 243 -34.55 42.07 16.85
N LEU A 244 -33.80 42.72 15.96
CA LEU A 244 -34.16 44.04 15.44
C LEU A 244 -35.49 44.00 14.68
N LEU A 245 -35.72 42.97 13.86
CA LEU A 245 -37.00 42.77 13.18
C LEU A 245 -38.17 42.59 14.17
N LYS A 246 -37.94 41.87 15.27
CA LYS A 246 -38.94 41.71 16.32
C LYS A 246 -39.28 43.04 16.98
N ARG A 247 -38.27 43.84 17.36
CA ARG A 247 -38.47 45.19 17.93
C ARG A 247 -39.19 46.13 16.96
N LEU A 248 -38.88 46.05 15.67
CA LEU A 248 -39.58 46.83 14.65
C LEU A 248 -41.08 46.48 14.61
N ARG A 249 -41.42 45.18 14.58
CA ARG A 249 -42.82 44.73 14.60
C ARG A 249 -43.55 45.14 15.88
N GLU A 250 -42.87 45.09 17.03
CA GLU A 250 -43.43 45.56 18.31
C GLU A 250 -43.71 47.07 18.27
N ALA A 251 -42.79 47.87 17.74
CA ALA A 251 -42.99 49.31 17.55
C ALA A 251 -44.15 49.60 16.58
N GLU A 252 -44.19 48.92 15.43
CA GLU A 252 -45.29 49.03 14.47
C GLU A 252 -46.65 48.69 15.11
N SER A 253 -46.70 47.63 15.92
CA SER A 253 -47.88 47.24 16.67
C SER A 253 -48.35 48.33 17.65
N GLN A 254 -47.41 49.04 18.29
CA GLN A 254 -47.71 50.16 19.19
C GLN A 254 -48.16 51.42 18.42
N PHE A 255 -47.63 51.70 17.23
CA PHE A 255 -47.99 52.87 16.43
C PHE A 255 -49.37 52.75 15.76
N LEU A 256 -49.79 51.56 15.37
CA LEU A 256 -51.05 51.32 14.67
C LEU A 256 -52.29 51.91 15.39
N PRO A 257 -52.54 51.67 16.69
CA PRO A 257 -53.68 52.25 17.40
C PRO A 257 -53.60 53.77 17.54
N LEU A 258 -52.39 54.35 17.62
CA LEU A 258 -52.19 55.79 17.64
C LEU A 258 -52.55 56.43 16.31
N LEU A 259 -52.16 55.81 15.19
CA LEU A 259 -52.56 56.23 13.85
C LEU A 259 -54.08 56.18 13.68
N ASP A 260 -54.74 55.12 14.16
CA ASP A 260 -56.20 55.02 14.11
C ASP A 260 -56.90 56.04 15.02
N LYS A 261 -56.31 56.38 16.17
CA LYS A 261 -56.79 57.48 17.02
C LYS A 261 -56.62 58.83 16.33
N ASN A 262 -55.48 59.08 15.69
CA ASN A 262 -55.21 60.32 14.96
C ASN A 262 -56.20 60.48 13.79
N LYS A 263 -56.40 59.43 12.97
CA LYS A 263 -57.42 59.44 11.90
C LYS A 263 -58.82 59.79 12.42
N ARG A 264 -59.21 59.24 13.58
CA ARG A 264 -60.50 59.56 14.22
C ARG A 264 -60.57 61.02 14.68
N LEU A 265 -59.50 61.55 15.24
CA LEU A 265 -59.41 62.96 15.64
C LEU A 265 -59.45 63.90 14.43
N SER A 266 -58.77 63.56 13.33
CA SER A 266 -58.81 64.35 12.09
C SER A 266 -60.22 64.44 11.53
N ARG A 267 -60.98 63.34 11.51
CA ARG A 267 -62.41 63.36 11.12
C ARG A 267 -63.24 64.27 12.02
N LYS A 268 -63.04 64.20 13.34
CA LYS A 268 -63.70 65.12 14.29
C LYS A 268 -63.33 66.59 14.05
N ASN A 269 -62.07 66.87 13.74
CA ASN A 269 -61.63 68.23 13.43
C ASN A 269 -62.28 68.76 12.15
N GLU A 270 -62.43 67.92 11.13
CA GLU A 270 -63.18 68.26 9.91
C GLU A 270 -64.66 68.54 10.21
N GLU A 271 -65.31 67.71 11.03
CA GLU A 271 -66.69 67.93 11.50
C GLU A 271 -66.84 69.26 12.25
N LEU A 272 -65.93 69.56 13.17
CA LEU A 272 -65.91 70.82 13.92
C LEU A 272 -65.64 72.03 13.00
N ALA A 273 -64.72 71.90 12.05
CA ALA A 273 -64.45 72.96 11.07
C ALA A 273 -65.69 73.24 10.19
N LEU A 274 -66.42 72.20 9.79
CA LEU A 274 -67.70 72.36 9.09
C LEU A 274 -68.76 73.01 9.98
N ALA A 275 -68.84 72.67 11.27
CA ALA A 275 -69.75 73.29 12.21
C ALA A 275 -69.42 74.78 12.44
N LEU A 276 -68.14 75.11 12.61
CA LEU A 276 -67.65 76.50 12.71
C LEU A 276 -68.00 77.30 11.46
N ARG A 277 -67.77 76.77 10.26
CA ARG A 277 -68.20 77.44 9.01
C ARG A 277 -69.69 77.71 8.97
N ARG A 278 -70.53 76.79 9.45
CA ARG A 278 -71.99 77.01 9.53
C ARG A 278 -72.36 78.11 10.52
N LEU A 279 -71.73 78.14 11.69
CA LEU A 279 -71.95 79.19 12.70
C LEU A 279 -71.46 80.55 12.21
N ASP A 280 -70.30 80.59 11.56
CA ASP A 280 -69.73 81.80 10.98
C ASP A 280 -70.63 82.37 9.85
N ASN A 281 -71.19 81.52 9.00
CA ASN A 281 -72.19 81.95 8.04
C ASN A 281 -73.46 82.50 8.72
N LYS A 282 -73.97 81.84 9.78
CA LYS A 282 -75.10 82.37 10.58
C LYS A 282 -74.77 83.73 11.20
N LEU A 283 -73.57 83.87 11.76
CA LEU A 283 -73.11 85.11 12.35
C LEU A 283 -73.06 86.23 11.30
N ARG A 284 -72.57 85.93 10.09
CA ARG A 284 -72.59 86.89 8.97
C ARG A 284 -74.02 87.30 8.61
N PHE A 285 -74.97 86.36 8.53
CA PHE A 285 -76.39 86.70 8.29
C PHE A 285 -76.97 87.60 9.38
N VAL A 286 -76.79 87.26 10.66
CA VAL A 286 -77.27 88.08 11.80
C VAL A 286 -76.58 89.45 11.82
N THR A 287 -75.30 89.51 11.48
CA THR A 287 -74.55 90.78 11.41
C THR A 287 -75.06 91.66 10.27
N GLN A 288 -75.37 91.08 9.10
CA GLN A 288 -75.99 91.78 7.99
C GLN A 288 -77.39 92.29 8.37
N GLU A 289 -78.23 91.45 8.97
CA GLU A 289 -79.56 91.83 9.47
C GLU A 289 -79.44 93.01 10.46
N ASN A 290 -78.51 92.95 11.42
CA ASN A 290 -78.23 94.04 12.35
C ASN A 290 -77.75 95.34 11.67
N LEU A 291 -77.06 95.25 10.53
CA LEU A 291 -76.65 96.41 9.73
C LEU A 291 -77.78 96.98 8.88
N GLU A 292 -78.85 96.21 8.61
CA GLU A 292 -80.06 96.67 7.90
C GLU A 292 -81.09 97.32 8.86
N MET A 293 -81.01 97.01 10.16
CA MET A 293 -81.82 97.61 11.24
C MET A 293 -81.67 99.14 11.48
N PRO A 294 -80.54 99.83 11.16
CA PRO A 294 -80.43 101.29 11.32
C PRO A 294 -81.35 102.11 10.39
N CYS A 295 -82.06 101.48 9.46
CA CYS A 295 -83.02 102.14 8.58
C CYS A 295 -84.44 102.28 9.17
N PHE A 296 -84.70 101.76 10.38
CA PHE A 296 -86.02 101.82 11.03
C PHE A 296 -86.10 102.63 12.34
N CYS A 297 -85.02 103.29 12.77
CA CYS A 297 -85.02 104.14 13.97
C CYS A 297 -84.25 105.45 13.71
N GLY A 298 -84.99 106.57 13.60
CA GLY A 298 -84.47 107.93 13.41
C GLY A 298 -83.78 108.54 14.66
N PRO A 299 -83.19 109.74 14.51
CA PRO A 299 -82.11 110.23 15.38
C PRO A 299 -82.62 110.96 16.63
N GLN A 300 -82.00 110.72 17.78
CA GLN A 300 -82.25 111.52 18.99
C GLN A 300 -80.94 112.01 19.62
N ARG A 301 -80.89 113.33 19.83
CA ARG A 301 -79.75 114.10 20.32
C ARG A 301 -79.49 113.91 21.82
N ARG A 302 -78.19 113.88 22.12
CA ARG A 302 -77.44 114.16 23.36
C ARG A 302 -78.19 114.85 24.52
N PRO A 303 -77.79 114.47 25.74
CA PRO A 303 -77.26 115.40 26.73
C PRO A 303 -75.80 115.11 27.07
N SER A 304 -75.02 116.17 27.27
CA SER A 304 -73.64 116.14 27.71
C SER A 304 -73.60 116.36 29.22
N SER A 305 -73.00 115.46 30.00
CA SER A 305 -72.25 115.82 31.21
C SER A 305 -71.19 114.75 31.47
N LEU A 306 -69.95 115.21 31.40
CA LEU A 306 -68.70 114.48 31.46
C LEU A 306 -68.35 114.21 32.93
N ASN A 307 -67.85 113.00 33.20
CA ASN A 307 -67.25 112.52 34.45
C ASN A 307 -68.20 112.25 35.62
N ASP A 308 -68.69 111.00 35.68
CA ASP A 308 -68.97 110.27 36.92
C ASP A 308 -68.93 108.77 36.61
N LEU A 309 -67.75 108.17 36.74
CA LEU A 309 -67.57 106.74 37.03
C LEU A 309 -66.19 106.57 37.67
N ASP A 310 -66.01 107.29 38.77
CA ASP A 310 -65.07 106.85 39.79
C ASP A 310 -65.91 106.56 41.04
N ARG A 311 -65.85 105.28 41.46
CA ARG A 311 -66.22 104.78 42.79
C ARG A 311 -67.72 104.65 43.14
N SER A 312 -68.25 103.45 42.87
CA SER A 312 -69.24 102.81 43.75
C SER A 312 -68.64 101.55 44.39
N HIS A 313 -68.36 101.69 45.69
CA HIS A 313 -68.45 100.66 46.75
C HIS A 313 -67.49 99.45 46.67
N SER A 314 -66.36 99.40 47.40
CA SER A 314 -66.25 99.20 48.88
C SER A 314 -67.39 98.33 49.42
N THR A 315 -67.18 97.13 49.98
CA THR A 315 -66.53 96.84 51.27
C THR A 315 -66.61 95.30 51.40
N SER A 316 -65.59 94.49 51.62
CA SER A 316 -64.87 94.31 52.89
C SER A 316 -63.78 93.22 52.74
N TYR A 317 -62.71 93.36 53.52
CA TYR A 317 -61.67 92.35 53.82
C TYR A 317 -60.63 92.00 52.74
N HIS A 318 -59.50 92.71 52.82
CA HIS A 318 -58.09 92.25 52.69
C HIS A 318 -57.79 91.34 51.48
N GLY A 319 -57.04 91.73 50.44
CA GLY A 319 -56.04 92.78 50.27
C GLY A 319 -54.88 92.17 49.48
N TYR A 320 -54.89 92.32 48.15
CA TYR A 320 -53.72 92.26 47.24
C TYR A 320 -54.13 93.00 45.97
N SER A 321 -53.38 94.04 45.59
CA SER A 321 -53.60 94.79 44.34
C SER A 321 -53.51 93.84 43.15
N GLN A 322 -54.29 94.06 42.10
CA GLN A 322 -54.24 93.23 40.88
C GLN A 322 -52.81 93.13 40.31
N ASP A 323 -52.02 94.20 40.48
CA ASP A 323 -50.59 94.25 40.16
C ASP A 323 -49.74 93.28 41.00
N GLU A 324 -50.10 92.97 42.25
CA GLU A 324 -49.36 92.00 43.08
C GLU A 324 -49.59 90.56 42.59
N ARG A 325 -50.79 90.24 42.09
CA ARG A 325 -51.08 88.92 41.50
C ARG A 325 -50.38 88.69 40.17
N GLU A 326 -50.29 89.73 39.34
CA GLU A 326 -49.51 89.67 38.10
C GLU A 326 -48.00 89.57 38.39
N MET A 327 -47.52 90.28 39.42
CA MET A 327 -46.12 90.19 39.85
C MET A 327 -45.78 88.83 40.49
N GLU A 328 -46.70 88.20 41.22
CA GLU A 328 -46.54 86.82 41.72
C GLU A 328 -46.53 85.79 40.60
N PHE A 329 -47.39 85.95 39.60
CA PHE A 329 -47.42 85.07 38.42
C PHE A 329 -46.08 85.13 37.65
N LEU A 330 -45.54 86.33 37.45
CA LEU A 330 -44.24 86.52 36.81
C LEU A 330 -43.07 85.98 37.67
N ARG A 331 -43.13 86.13 39.01
CA ARG A 331 -42.12 85.54 39.92
C ARG A 331 -42.13 84.01 39.89
N LEU A 332 -43.31 83.40 39.84
CA LEU A 332 -43.46 81.94 39.70
C LEU A 332 -42.93 81.45 38.35
N GLN A 333 -43.19 82.20 37.27
CA GLN A 333 -42.68 81.85 35.94
C GLN A 333 -41.14 81.94 35.87
N VAL A 334 -40.53 82.94 36.53
CA VAL A 334 -39.07 83.06 36.62
C VAL A 334 -38.47 81.93 37.47
N LEU A 335 -39.11 81.54 38.58
CA LEU A 335 -38.67 80.39 39.38
C LEU A 335 -38.74 79.07 38.61
N GLU A 336 -39.79 78.86 37.81
CA GLU A 336 -39.92 77.67 36.97
C GLU A 336 -38.86 77.64 35.85
N GLN A 337 -38.58 78.78 35.23
CA GLN A 337 -37.47 78.90 34.26
C GLN A 337 -36.11 78.66 34.92
N GLN A 338 -35.90 79.13 36.16
CA GLN A 338 -34.67 78.88 36.90
C GLN A 338 -34.50 77.39 37.24
N HIS A 339 -35.58 76.70 37.61
CA HIS A 339 -35.54 75.26 37.90
C HIS A 339 -35.19 74.43 36.65
N ILE A 340 -35.73 74.80 35.49
CA ILE A 340 -35.38 74.18 34.21
C ILE A 340 -33.91 74.41 33.86
N ILE A 341 -33.39 75.61 34.09
CA ILE A 341 -31.97 75.94 33.87
C ILE A 341 -31.09 75.11 34.81
N ASP A 342 -31.44 74.97 36.08
CA ASP A 342 -30.70 74.17 37.05
C ASP A 342 -30.71 72.67 36.70
N ASP A 343 -31.84 72.14 36.24
CA ASP A 343 -31.97 70.73 35.83
C ASP A 343 -31.18 70.44 34.54
N LEU A 344 -31.20 71.36 33.57
CA LEU A 344 -30.35 71.27 32.38
C LEU A 344 -28.86 71.40 32.72
N SER A 345 -28.51 72.20 33.72
CA SER A 345 -27.12 72.37 34.18
C SER A 345 -26.60 71.11 34.86
N LYS A 346 -27.41 70.45 35.70
CA LYS A 346 -27.09 69.12 36.28
C LYS A 346 -27.00 68.02 35.23
N ALA A 347 -27.85 68.05 34.20
CA ALA A 347 -27.78 67.11 33.08
C ALA A 347 -26.49 67.29 32.25
N LEU A 348 -26.03 68.53 32.06
CA LEU A 348 -24.76 68.86 31.41
C LEU A 348 -23.53 68.42 32.23
N GLU A 349 -23.53 68.56 33.56
CA GLU A 349 -22.48 68.01 34.42
C GLU A 349 -22.41 66.48 34.35
N THR A 350 -23.57 65.82 34.30
CA THR A 350 -23.66 64.36 34.16
C THR A 350 -23.18 63.88 32.77
N ALA A 351 -23.50 64.62 31.71
CA ALA A 351 -22.98 64.37 30.36
C ALA A 351 -21.47 64.68 30.23
N GLY A 352 -20.95 65.63 31.02
CA GLY A 352 -19.52 65.94 31.12
C GLY A 352 -18.69 64.76 31.66
N TYR A 353 -19.24 63.98 32.61
CA TYR A 353 -18.62 62.75 33.08
C TYR A 353 -18.54 61.66 31.98
N VAL A 354 -19.57 61.54 31.13
CA VAL A 354 -19.58 60.60 29.98
C VAL A 354 -18.55 61.02 28.92
N LYS A 355 -18.37 62.33 28.68
CA LYS A 355 -17.34 62.85 27.77
C LYS A 355 -15.92 62.52 28.25
N ASN A 356 -15.64 62.57 29.55
CA ASN A 356 -14.34 62.19 30.12
C ASN A 356 -14.08 60.68 30.06
N VAL A 357 -15.12 59.85 30.14
CA VAL A 357 -15.02 58.38 29.98
C VAL A 357 -14.76 57.99 28.51
N ILE A 358 -15.37 58.67 27.54
CA ILE A 358 -15.13 58.45 26.11
C ILE A 358 -13.72 58.90 25.69
N VAL A 359 -13.20 59.99 26.27
CA VAL A 359 -11.81 60.43 26.02
C VAL A 359 -10.79 59.47 26.64
N LYS A 360 -11.07 58.87 27.81
CA LYS A 360 -10.21 57.83 28.40
C LYS A 360 -10.24 56.50 27.63
N LEU A 361 -11.38 56.08 27.07
CA LEU A 361 -11.48 54.85 26.27
C LEU A 361 -10.81 54.95 24.89
N ARG A 362 -10.67 56.16 24.31
CA ARG A 362 -9.87 56.38 23.09
C ARG A 362 -8.35 56.30 23.31
N CYS A 363 -7.88 56.38 24.55
CA CYS A 363 -6.45 56.34 24.88
C CYS A 363 -5.95 54.93 25.24
N VAL A 364 -6.84 53.93 25.36
CA VAL A 364 -6.49 52.53 25.73
C VAL A 364 -6.55 51.56 24.53
N SER A 365 -6.94 52.02 23.34
CA SER A 365 -6.94 51.20 22.11
C SER A 365 -5.70 51.38 21.23
N VAL A 366 -4.65 52.06 21.71
CA VAL A 366 -3.40 52.25 20.96
C VAL A 366 -2.22 51.85 21.84
N CYS A 367 -2.14 50.56 22.16
CA CYS A 367 -0.88 49.92 22.52
C CYS A 367 -0.83 48.55 21.85
N CYS A 368 0.38 48.22 21.40
CA CYS A 368 0.83 46.94 20.82
C CYS A 368 0.68 46.80 19.30
N LEU A 369 1.65 47.33 18.55
CA LEU A 369 2.40 46.55 17.56
C LEU A 369 3.79 47.18 17.40
N GLN A 370 4.78 46.44 17.88
CA GLN A 370 6.21 46.74 17.85
C GLN A 370 6.72 46.37 16.45
N VAL A 371 7.08 47.36 15.63
CA VAL A 371 7.69 47.13 14.31
C VAL A 371 9.19 46.96 14.52
N ILE A 372 9.67 45.76 14.21
CA ILE A 372 11.08 45.38 14.13
C ILE A 372 11.56 45.74 12.73
N GLU A 373 12.58 46.59 12.63
CA GLU A 373 13.36 46.81 11.42
C GLU A 373 14.09 45.51 11.03
N THR A 374 13.79 45.00 9.84
CA THR A 374 14.65 44.02 9.16
C THR A 374 14.90 44.47 7.73
N PHE A 375 16.16 44.89 7.53
CA PHE A 375 16.90 44.91 6.28
C PHE A 375 16.68 43.62 5.45
N TYR A 376 16.34 43.78 4.16
CA TYR A 376 16.50 42.80 3.07
C TYR A 376 16.17 43.59 1.78
N GLY A 377 17.06 43.86 0.83
CA GLY A 377 17.92 42.94 0.08
C GLY A 377 17.54 43.14 -1.39
N TYR A 378 18.26 44.02 -2.09
CA TYR A 378 18.20 44.13 -3.55
C TYR A 378 18.80 42.84 -4.12
N ASP A 379 18.02 42.14 -4.95
CA ASP A 379 18.53 41.08 -5.81
C ASP A 379 18.34 41.53 -7.25
N GLU A 380 19.46 41.76 -7.92
CA GLU A 380 19.52 41.92 -9.37
C GLU A 380 19.48 40.53 -9.99
N GLU A 381 18.44 40.25 -10.78
CA GLU A 381 18.58 39.25 -11.84
C GLU A 381 18.26 39.87 -13.19
N ALA A 382 19.31 39.85 -14.00
CA ALA A 382 19.33 40.01 -15.43
C ALA A 382 18.24 39.19 -16.13
N SER A 383 17.56 39.82 -17.08
CA SER A 383 17.07 39.13 -18.28
C SER A 383 16.91 40.15 -19.40
N VAL A 384 17.93 40.13 -20.26
CA VAL A 384 17.91 40.59 -21.64
C VAL A 384 16.98 39.68 -22.43
N ASP A 385 16.11 40.29 -23.24
CA ASP A 385 15.69 39.90 -24.61
C ASP A 385 14.53 40.85 -24.98
N SER A 386 14.62 41.72 -25.98
CA SER A 386 14.68 41.48 -27.43
C SER A 386 13.38 42.01 -28.06
N ASP A 387 13.59 43.00 -28.94
CA ASP A 387 12.81 43.44 -30.10
C ASP A 387 11.34 43.87 -29.97
N GLY A 388 11.07 45.08 -30.46
CA GLY A 388 9.70 45.51 -30.71
C GLY A 388 9.54 46.98 -31.07
N SER A 389 10.06 47.36 -32.23
CA SER A 389 9.67 48.57 -32.96
C SER A 389 8.20 48.99 -32.75
N SER A 390 7.96 50.26 -32.45
CA SER A 390 6.98 51.08 -33.17
C SER A 390 7.04 52.55 -32.74
N LEU A 391 7.64 53.33 -33.64
CA LEU A 391 7.24 54.67 -34.04
C LEU A 391 5.75 54.95 -33.77
N SER A 392 5.43 55.93 -32.93
CA SER A 392 4.20 56.70 -33.09
C SER A 392 4.56 58.17 -33.14
N PHE A 393 4.74 58.67 -34.35
CA PHE A 393 4.67 60.09 -34.65
C PHE A 393 3.39 60.65 -34.03
N HIS A 394 3.53 61.54 -33.06
CA HIS A 394 2.47 62.45 -32.69
C HIS A 394 2.49 63.60 -33.70
N THR A 395 1.96 63.35 -34.89
CA THR A 395 1.53 64.40 -35.80
C THR A 395 0.30 65.05 -35.21
N ASP A 396 0.47 66.21 -34.57
CA ASP A 396 -0.31 67.39 -34.95
C ASP A 396 0.12 68.62 -34.13
N ARG A 397 1.02 69.42 -34.71
CA ARG A 397 1.03 70.88 -34.56
C ARG A 397 1.52 71.49 -35.87
N THR A 398 0.55 71.98 -36.64
CA THR A 398 0.51 73.15 -37.55
C THR A 398 1.80 73.68 -38.22
N PRO A 399 1.72 74.06 -39.52
CA PRO A 399 2.86 74.35 -40.40
C PRO A 399 3.35 75.81 -40.32
N ASP A 400 4.65 76.00 -40.57
CA ASP A 400 5.25 77.06 -41.40
C ASP A 400 6.68 77.38 -40.92
N THR A 401 7.71 76.87 -41.60
CA THR A 401 8.98 77.59 -41.89
C THR A 401 9.76 76.80 -42.95
N GLU A 402 9.93 77.35 -44.15
CA GLU A 402 10.87 76.84 -45.18
C GLU A 402 12.33 76.99 -44.67
N PRO A 403 13.19 75.95 -44.69
CA PRO A 403 14.57 76.08 -44.21
C PRO A 403 15.56 76.53 -45.31
N ASP A 404 16.40 77.50 -44.97
CA ASP A 404 17.44 78.11 -45.82
C ASP A 404 18.43 77.09 -46.43
N GLU A 405 18.44 76.99 -47.78
CA GLU A 405 19.24 76.04 -48.59
C GLU A 405 20.77 76.15 -48.42
N VAL A 406 21.27 77.24 -47.83
CA VAL A 406 22.71 77.49 -47.68
C VAL A 406 23.32 76.67 -46.55
N CYS A 407 22.58 76.45 -45.46
CA CYS A 407 23.08 75.69 -44.31
C CYS A 407 23.17 74.18 -44.60
N VAL A 408 22.22 73.65 -45.39
CA VAL A 408 22.21 72.26 -45.85
C VAL A 408 23.41 71.96 -46.77
N ARG A 409 23.87 72.94 -47.54
CA ARG A 409 25.00 72.80 -48.48
C ARG A 409 26.34 72.67 -47.76
N GLU A 410 26.58 73.49 -46.74
CA GLU A 410 27.82 73.44 -45.95
C GLU A 410 27.90 72.13 -45.15
N GLU A 411 26.77 71.65 -44.62
CA GLU A 411 26.70 70.38 -43.92
C GLU A 411 26.97 69.18 -44.86
N ALA A 412 26.47 69.24 -46.10
CA ALA A 412 26.74 68.23 -47.13
C ALA A 412 28.22 68.20 -47.52
N GLU A 413 28.88 69.36 -47.62
CA GLU A 413 30.32 69.44 -47.91
C GLU A 413 31.19 68.87 -46.78
N LEU A 414 30.82 69.08 -45.52
CA LEU A 414 31.51 68.48 -44.37
C LEU A 414 31.36 66.96 -44.35
N ARG A 415 30.15 66.44 -44.62
CA ARG A 415 29.91 65.00 -44.75
C ARG A 415 30.71 64.38 -45.91
N TYR A 416 30.83 65.09 -47.03
CA TYR A 416 31.65 64.61 -48.15
C TYR A 416 33.13 64.50 -47.81
N ARG A 417 33.68 65.49 -47.08
CA ARG A 417 35.07 65.45 -46.60
C ARG A 417 35.30 64.30 -45.61
N GLN A 418 34.39 64.09 -44.67
CA GLN A 418 34.44 62.95 -43.75
C GLN A 418 34.36 61.62 -44.48
N LEU A 419 33.41 61.46 -45.40
CA LEU A 419 33.27 60.22 -46.19
C LEU A 419 34.54 59.90 -47.00
N THR A 420 35.21 60.92 -47.53
CA THR A 420 36.48 60.75 -48.25
C THR A 420 37.60 60.28 -47.32
N GLN A 421 37.67 60.80 -46.08
CA GLN A 421 38.64 60.35 -45.08
C GLN A 421 38.38 58.90 -44.66
N GLU A 422 37.13 58.53 -44.44
CA GLU A 422 36.72 57.16 -44.11
C GLU A 422 37.04 56.19 -45.26
N TYR A 423 36.77 56.58 -46.51
CA TYR A 423 37.12 55.77 -47.67
C TYR A 423 38.63 55.51 -47.77
N GLN A 424 39.47 56.51 -47.52
CA GLN A 424 40.92 56.35 -47.50
C GLN A 424 41.42 55.54 -46.31
N ALA A 425 40.75 55.60 -45.15
CA ALA A 425 41.05 54.74 -44.01
C ALA A 425 40.71 53.28 -44.32
N LEU A 426 39.56 53.03 -44.97
CA LEU A 426 39.12 51.72 -45.38
C LEU A 426 40.05 51.09 -46.42
N GLN A 427 40.49 51.86 -47.43
CA GLN A 427 41.47 51.38 -48.41
C GLN A 427 42.79 50.95 -47.77
N ARG A 428 43.28 51.71 -46.79
CA ARG A 428 44.49 51.36 -46.02
C ARG A 428 44.28 50.12 -45.16
N ALA A 429 43.13 49.98 -44.52
CA ALA A 429 42.78 48.79 -43.74
C ALA A 429 42.69 47.53 -44.63
N TYR A 430 42.14 47.66 -45.84
CA TYR A 430 42.05 46.56 -46.80
C TYR A 430 43.43 46.11 -47.31
N ALA A 431 44.33 47.06 -47.55
CA ALA A 431 45.72 46.76 -47.92
C ALA A 431 46.46 46.02 -46.79
N LEU A 432 46.31 46.47 -45.54
CA LEU A 432 46.87 45.79 -44.37
C LEU A 432 46.31 44.38 -44.17
N LEU A 433 44.99 44.22 -44.35
CA LEU A 433 44.35 42.90 -44.30
C LEU A 433 44.91 41.97 -45.37
N ALA A 434 45.07 42.44 -46.61
CA ALA A 434 45.66 41.66 -47.70
C ALA A 434 47.12 41.26 -47.43
N GLU A 435 47.89 42.12 -46.75
CA GLU A 435 49.26 41.81 -46.34
C GLU A 435 49.30 40.76 -45.21
N THR A 436 48.35 40.82 -44.25
CA THR A 436 48.23 39.82 -43.17
C THR A 436 47.65 38.47 -43.61
N SER A 437 46.77 38.45 -44.63
CA SER A 437 46.23 37.21 -45.20
C SER A 437 47.12 36.60 -46.28
N GLY A 438 48.24 37.23 -46.61
CA GLY A 438 49.28 36.74 -47.52
C GLY A 438 50.24 35.69 -46.94
N GLY A 439 49.94 35.11 -45.77
CA GLY A 439 50.71 33.99 -45.22
C GLY A 439 50.22 32.65 -45.78
N ASN A 440 50.95 32.07 -46.75
CA ASN A 440 50.81 30.69 -47.25
C ASN A 440 49.44 30.02 -47.02
N TYR A 441 48.41 30.47 -47.74
CA TYR A 441 47.12 29.79 -47.82
C TYR A 441 47.29 28.50 -48.65
N ASP A 442 47.80 27.45 -48.01
CA ASP A 442 47.94 26.12 -48.62
C ASP A 442 46.57 25.45 -48.62
N ALA A 443 45.80 25.73 -49.67
CA ALA A 443 44.45 25.21 -49.85
C ALA A 443 44.38 23.68 -49.71
N GLU A 444 45.47 22.97 -49.99
CA GLU A 444 45.52 21.51 -49.89
C GLU A 444 45.61 21.04 -48.43
N LYS A 445 46.29 21.78 -47.56
CA LYS A 445 46.29 21.52 -46.10
C LYS A 445 44.94 21.84 -45.49
N GLU A 446 44.30 22.92 -45.92
CA GLU A 446 42.97 23.28 -45.43
C GLU A 446 41.91 22.24 -45.82
N ILE A 447 41.97 21.72 -47.06
CA ILE A 447 41.11 20.63 -47.51
C ILE A 447 41.34 19.37 -46.68
N LYS A 448 42.60 18.98 -46.42
CA LYS A 448 42.91 17.80 -45.59
C LYS A 448 42.42 17.96 -44.14
N THR A 449 42.57 19.15 -43.58
CA THR A 449 42.08 19.46 -42.22
C THR A 449 40.55 19.42 -42.17
N ARG A 450 39.88 19.94 -43.20
CA ARG A 450 38.43 19.88 -43.34
C ARG A 450 37.91 18.45 -43.51
N GLU A 451 38.59 17.62 -44.29
CA GLU A 451 38.25 16.19 -44.48
C GLU A 451 38.41 15.39 -43.18
N GLN A 452 39.46 15.67 -42.41
CA GLN A 452 39.66 15.08 -41.07
C GLN A 452 38.53 15.46 -40.13
N LEU A 453 38.17 16.75 -40.05
CA LEU A 453 37.06 17.22 -39.22
C LEU A 453 35.72 16.62 -39.63
N LEU A 454 35.45 16.45 -40.93
CA LEU A 454 34.24 15.79 -41.42
C LEU A 454 34.19 14.30 -41.01
N SER A 455 35.34 13.62 -41.04
CA SER A 455 35.46 12.23 -40.60
C SER A 455 35.22 12.09 -39.09
N GLU A 456 35.74 13.03 -38.30
CA GLU A 456 35.50 13.09 -36.85
C GLU A 456 34.04 13.38 -36.52
N ILE A 457 33.41 14.33 -37.21
CA ILE A 457 31.98 14.63 -37.06
C ILE A 457 31.13 13.39 -37.33
N SER A 458 31.40 12.66 -38.42
CA SER A 458 30.70 11.40 -38.75
C SER A 458 30.85 10.33 -37.66
N ARG A 459 32.05 10.21 -37.09
CA ARG A 459 32.33 9.30 -35.97
C ARG A 459 31.56 9.69 -34.70
N TYR A 460 31.52 10.98 -34.37
CA TYR A 460 30.75 11.47 -33.22
C TYR A 460 29.24 11.32 -33.44
N GLN A 461 28.74 11.54 -34.65
CA GLN A 461 27.34 11.30 -34.99
C GLN A 461 26.95 9.82 -34.81
N SER A 462 27.81 8.90 -35.25
CA SER A 462 27.58 7.45 -35.05
C SER A 462 27.56 7.11 -33.56
N ARG A 463 28.53 7.65 -32.79
CA ARG A 463 28.60 7.49 -31.33
C ARG A 463 27.36 8.03 -30.62
N VAL A 464 26.83 9.18 -31.05
CA VAL A 464 25.60 9.78 -30.52
C VAL A 464 24.40 8.88 -30.85
N SER A 465 24.28 8.39 -32.08
CA SER A 465 23.21 7.47 -32.49
C SER A 465 23.21 6.16 -31.67
N ASP A 466 24.39 5.59 -31.41
CA ASP A 466 24.55 4.40 -30.57
C ASP A 466 24.15 4.69 -29.12
N LEU A 467 24.58 5.83 -28.57
CA LEU A 467 24.22 6.26 -27.22
C LEU A 467 22.72 6.56 -27.08
N GLU A 468 22.10 7.20 -28.07
CA GLU A 468 20.66 7.44 -28.10
C GLU A 468 19.86 6.13 -28.18
N SER A 469 20.37 5.15 -28.94
CA SER A 469 19.76 3.81 -29.03
C SER A 469 19.89 3.04 -27.72
N ALA A 470 21.05 3.14 -27.05
CA ALA A 470 21.24 2.58 -25.71
C ALA A 470 20.36 3.28 -24.66
N LEU A 471 20.18 4.61 -24.75
CA LEU A 471 19.31 5.37 -23.87
C LEU A 471 17.83 5.00 -24.04
N LYS A 472 17.39 4.80 -25.29
CA LYS A 472 16.04 4.29 -25.60
C LYS A 472 15.81 2.88 -25.05
N GLN A 473 16.83 2.01 -25.06
CA GLN A 473 16.77 0.69 -24.44
C GLN A 473 16.79 0.76 -22.90
N GLN A 474 17.52 1.70 -22.30
CA GLN A 474 17.47 2.00 -20.86
C GLN A 474 16.11 2.54 -20.40
N GLY A 475 15.35 3.19 -21.29
CA GLY A 475 13.96 3.59 -21.05
C GLY A 475 12.98 2.43 -20.80
N LEU A 476 13.42 1.16 -20.90
CA LEU A 476 12.63 -0.03 -20.54
C LEU A 476 12.66 -0.36 -19.03
N ASP A 477 13.40 0.40 -18.22
CA ASP A 477 13.42 0.28 -16.75
C ASP A 477 12.08 0.71 -16.08
N LEU A 478 11.13 1.23 -16.86
CA LEU A 478 9.75 1.47 -16.44
C LEU A 478 9.09 0.21 -15.88
N LYS A 479 9.36 -0.96 -16.45
CA LYS A 479 8.78 -2.23 -15.97
C LYS A 479 9.29 -2.60 -14.58
N TRP A 480 10.57 -2.40 -14.31
CA TRP A 480 11.14 -2.67 -12.98
C TRP A 480 10.60 -1.69 -11.94
N VAL A 481 10.45 -0.41 -12.30
CA VAL A 481 9.82 0.60 -11.42
C VAL A 481 8.34 0.25 -11.15
N GLU A 482 7.60 -0.16 -12.17
CA GLU A 482 6.20 -0.61 -12.05
C GLU A 482 6.07 -1.87 -11.18
N GLU A 483 6.94 -2.86 -11.38
CA GLU A 483 7.00 -4.08 -10.57
C GLU A 483 7.40 -3.78 -9.12
N LYS A 484 8.39 -2.92 -8.90
CA LYS A 484 8.78 -2.45 -7.57
C LYS A 484 7.63 -1.72 -6.87
N GLN A 485 6.94 -0.82 -7.57
CA GLN A 485 5.77 -0.11 -7.04
C GLN A 485 4.57 -1.04 -6.79
N ALA A 486 4.38 -2.08 -7.60
CA ALA A 486 3.38 -3.11 -7.38
C ALA A 486 3.70 -3.95 -6.13
N LEU A 487 4.98 -4.29 -5.94
CA LEU A 487 5.46 -4.98 -4.74
C LEU A 487 5.27 -4.11 -3.48
N TYR A 488 5.54 -2.80 -3.54
CA TYR A 488 5.30 -1.90 -2.42
C TYR A 488 3.81 -1.82 -2.04
N ARG A 489 2.92 -1.71 -3.04
CA ARG A 489 1.47 -1.72 -2.80
C ARG A 489 1.01 -3.02 -2.16
N ARG A 490 1.46 -4.15 -2.69
CA ARG A 490 1.11 -5.47 -2.14
C ARG A 490 1.66 -5.67 -0.73
N ASN A 491 2.84 -5.14 -0.42
CA ASN A 491 3.41 -5.19 0.91
C ASN A 491 2.63 -4.32 1.90
N GLN A 492 2.16 -3.13 1.48
CA GLN A 492 1.25 -2.31 2.29
C GLN A 492 -0.07 -3.02 2.58
N GLU A 493 -0.70 -3.64 1.57
CA GLU A 493 -1.90 -4.45 1.74
C GLU A 493 -1.69 -5.61 2.74
N LEU A 494 -0.55 -6.29 2.67
CA LEU A 494 -0.20 -7.37 3.60
C LEU A 494 -0.01 -6.84 5.03
N VAL A 495 0.65 -5.70 5.21
CA VAL A 495 0.82 -5.08 6.53
C VAL A 495 -0.52 -4.68 7.14
N GLU A 496 -1.42 -4.10 6.35
CA GLU A 496 -2.78 -3.76 6.81
C GLU A 496 -3.58 -5.02 7.17
N LYS A 497 -3.44 -6.08 6.37
CA LYS A 497 -4.10 -7.36 6.63
C LYS A 497 -3.57 -8.04 7.89
N VAL A 498 -2.26 -8.01 8.13
CA VAL A 498 -1.65 -8.49 9.39
C VAL A 498 -2.22 -7.72 10.57
N ARG A 499 -2.28 -6.38 10.48
CA ARG A 499 -2.87 -5.55 11.53
C ARG A 499 -4.35 -5.85 11.79
N GLN A 500 -5.12 -6.15 10.75
CA GLN A 500 -6.50 -6.60 10.89
C GLN A 500 -6.58 -7.96 11.59
N MET A 501 -5.74 -8.93 11.18
CA MET A 501 -5.67 -10.25 11.78
C MET A 501 -5.27 -10.20 13.26
N GLU A 502 -4.34 -9.32 13.64
CA GLU A 502 -3.98 -9.08 15.04
C GLU A 502 -5.17 -8.55 15.86
N GLY A 503 -5.99 -7.67 15.26
CA GLY A 503 -7.23 -7.19 15.89
C GLY A 503 -8.28 -8.30 16.05
N GLU A 504 -8.45 -9.14 15.04
CA GLU A 504 -9.35 -10.31 15.09
C GLU A 504 -8.87 -11.35 16.12
N GLU A 505 -7.56 -11.59 16.20
CA GLU A 505 -6.94 -12.46 17.21
C GLU A 505 -7.20 -11.93 18.62
N LEU A 506 -7.03 -10.62 18.84
CA LEU A 506 -7.31 -10.01 20.13
C LEU A 506 -8.78 -10.13 20.52
N ARG A 507 -9.70 -9.96 19.56
CA ARG A 507 -11.13 -10.17 19.78
C ARG A 507 -11.44 -11.62 20.16
N LEU A 508 -10.94 -12.58 19.39
CA LEU A 508 -11.16 -14.01 19.67
C LEU A 508 -10.55 -14.44 21.00
N LYS A 509 -9.41 -13.87 21.41
CA LYS A 509 -8.83 -14.09 22.74
C LYS A 509 -9.77 -13.65 23.85
N ASN A 510 -10.44 -12.51 23.69
CA ASN A 510 -11.44 -12.04 24.65
C ASN A 510 -12.67 -12.96 24.65
N ASP A 511 -13.19 -13.34 23.48
CA ASP A 511 -14.35 -14.25 23.39
C ASP A 511 -14.05 -15.62 24.04
N ILE A 512 -12.84 -16.16 23.84
CA ILE A 512 -12.39 -17.39 24.50
C ILE A 512 -12.33 -17.22 26.02
N GLN A 513 -11.88 -16.06 26.50
CA GLN A 513 -11.84 -15.78 27.93
C GLN A 513 -13.27 -15.71 28.51
N ASP A 514 -14.19 -15.03 27.83
CA ASP A 514 -15.59 -14.96 28.25
C ASP A 514 -16.25 -16.35 28.32
N VAL A 515 -15.96 -17.22 27.36
CA VAL A 515 -16.45 -18.61 27.37
C VAL A 515 -15.83 -19.42 28.52
N LYS A 516 -14.55 -19.21 28.84
CA LYS A 516 -13.92 -19.85 30.00
C LYS A 516 -14.57 -19.41 31.30
N ASP A 517 -14.79 -18.11 31.48
CA ASP A 517 -15.44 -17.56 32.67
C ASP A 517 -16.88 -18.08 32.81
N GLN A 518 -17.61 -18.23 31.69
CA GLN A 518 -18.93 -18.87 31.68
C GLN A 518 -18.87 -20.36 32.04
N ASN A 519 -17.89 -21.11 31.54
CA ASN A 519 -17.71 -22.52 31.89
C ASN A 519 -17.40 -22.71 33.37
N GLU A 520 -16.52 -21.88 33.94
CA GLU A 520 -16.24 -21.88 35.37
C GLU A 520 -17.54 -21.67 36.17
N LEU A 521 -18.39 -20.72 35.76
CA LEU A 521 -19.69 -20.48 36.39
C LEU A 521 -20.64 -21.69 36.28
N LEU A 522 -20.66 -22.37 35.13
CA LEU A 522 -21.46 -23.59 34.95
C LEU A 522 -20.95 -24.74 35.82
N GLU A 523 -19.64 -24.91 35.95
CA GLU A 523 -19.04 -25.89 36.86
C GLU A 523 -19.48 -25.62 38.31
N PHE A 524 -19.44 -24.36 38.77
CA PHE A 524 -19.96 -24.00 40.09
C PHE A 524 -21.45 -24.34 40.23
N ARG A 525 -22.26 -24.10 39.19
CA ARG A 525 -23.70 -24.40 39.21
C ARG A 525 -23.97 -25.90 39.24
N ILE A 526 -23.20 -26.70 38.52
CA ILE A 526 -23.30 -28.18 38.53
C ILE A 526 -22.97 -28.69 39.93
N LEU A 527 -21.86 -28.24 40.53
CA LEU A 527 -21.49 -28.62 41.90
C LEU A 527 -22.58 -28.25 42.92
N GLU A 528 -23.20 -27.08 42.77
CA GLU A 528 -24.33 -26.67 43.62
C GLU A 528 -25.57 -27.58 43.43
N LEU A 529 -25.84 -28.03 42.20
CA LEU A 529 -26.95 -28.94 41.90
C LEU A 529 -26.67 -30.36 42.40
N GLU A 530 -25.43 -30.86 42.28
CA GLU A 530 -25.01 -32.17 42.81
C GLU A 530 -25.10 -32.21 44.34
N GLU A 531 -24.71 -31.12 45.02
CA GLU A 531 -24.85 -31.01 46.48
C GLU A 531 -26.33 -30.93 46.90
N ARG A 532 -27.20 -30.32 46.09
CA ARG A 532 -28.65 -30.35 46.29
C ARG A 532 -29.24 -31.74 46.07
N GLU A 533 -28.80 -32.48 45.07
CA GLU A 533 -29.24 -33.85 44.80
C GLU A 533 -28.84 -34.80 45.93
N ARG A 534 -27.60 -34.69 46.44
CA ARG A 534 -27.16 -35.43 47.63
C ARG A 534 -28.00 -35.15 48.88
N ARG A 535 -28.58 -33.96 48.98
CA ARG A 535 -29.42 -33.54 50.13
C ARG A 535 -30.91 -33.77 49.91
N SER A 536 -31.35 -34.20 48.73
CA SER A 536 -32.76 -34.44 48.43
C SER A 536 -33.20 -35.84 48.88
N PRO A 537 -34.38 -36.01 49.52
CA PRO A 537 -34.89 -37.33 49.85
C PRO A 537 -35.24 -38.09 48.57
N ALA A 538 -34.96 -39.41 48.52
CA ALA A 538 -35.21 -40.25 47.35
C ALA A 538 -36.64 -40.10 46.83
N ILE A 539 -36.79 -39.54 45.62
CA ILE A 539 -38.07 -39.46 44.92
C ILE A 539 -38.38 -40.85 44.36
N ASN A 540 -39.27 -41.58 45.02
CA ASN A 540 -39.86 -42.80 44.48
C ASN A 540 -40.76 -42.44 43.30
N PHE A 541 -40.28 -42.63 42.06
CA PHE A 541 -41.17 -42.61 40.89
C PHE A 541 -42.15 -43.79 41.00
N GLN A 542 -43.44 -43.50 41.14
CA GLN A 542 -44.47 -44.52 40.98
C GLN A 542 -44.45 -45.02 39.53
N GLN A 543 -44.19 -46.31 39.36
CA GLN A 543 -44.18 -46.98 38.06
C GLN A 543 -45.60 -47.00 37.48
N LEU A 544 -45.93 -46.03 36.61
CA LEU A 544 -47.14 -46.06 35.79
C LEU A 544 -46.94 -46.99 34.59
N HIS A 545 -47.90 -47.88 34.35
CA HIS A 545 -47.83 -48.86 33.28
C HIS A 545 -48.14 -48.21 31.92
N PHE A 546 -47.16 -48.19 31.01
CA PHE A 546 -47.29 -47.60 29.67
C PHE A 546 -47.87 -48.61 28.66
N PRO A 547 -49.06 -48.39 28.08
CA PRO A 547 -49.57 -49.20 26.98
C PRO A 547 -48.73 -48.97 25.70
N LYS A 548 -48.44 -50.03 24.93
CA LYS A 548 -47.72 -49.92 23.66
C LYS A 548 -48.48 -49.04 22.68
N GLY A 549 -47.87 -47.91 22.29
CA GLY A 549 -48.37 -47.02 21.23
C GLY A 549 -48.49 -45.55 21.60
N LEU A 550 -48.35 -45.19 22.89
CA LEU A 550 -48.34 -43.81 23.36
C LEU A 550 -46.98 -43.44 23.97
N SER A 551 -46.48 -42.25 23.68
CA SER A 551 -45.25 -41.77 24.32
C SER A 551 -45.54 -41.41 25.79
N PRO A 552 -44.55 -41.56 26.71
CA PRO A 552 -44.72 -41.17 28.11
C PRO A 552 -45.23 -39.73 28.27
N LEU A 553 -44.86 -38.83 27.35
CA LEU A 553 -45.30 -37.44 27.32
C LEU A 553 -46.79 -37.30 26.99
N GLN A 554 -47.32 -38.13 26.08
CA GLN A 554 -48.75 -38.14 25.75
C GLN A 554 -49.62 -38.54 26.94
N VAL A 555 -49.16 -39.50 27.74
CA VAL A 555 -49.91 -39.97 28.92
C VAL A 555 -49.96 -38.91 30.01
N TYR A 556 -48.91 -38.10 30.17
CA TYR A 556 -48.91 -36.96 31.08
C TYR A 556 -49.76 -35.79 30.55
N CYS A 557 -49.71 -35.49 29.25
CA CYS A 557 -50.49 -34.40 28.64
C CYS A 557 -52.00 -34.69 28.59
N GLU A 558 -52.41 -35.95 28.44
CA GLU A 558 -53.82 -36.37 28.55
C GLU A 558 -54.35 -36.26 29.98
N ALA A 559 -53.50 -36.51 30.99
CA ALA A 559 -53.86 -36.32 32.39
C ALA A 559 -54.06 -34.83 32.76
N GLU A 560 -53.44 -33.90 32.02
CA GLU A 560 -53.57 -32.45 32.20
C GLU A 560 -54.54 -31.75 31.22
N GLY A 561 -55.19 -32.49 30.30
CA GLY A 561 -56.28 -31.97 29.46
C GLY A 561 -55.87 -31.07 28.29
N VAL A 562 -54.63 -31.15 27.80
CA VAL A 562 -54.12 -30.29 26.72
C VAL A 562 -54.28 -30.96 25.34
N THR A 563 -54.93 -30.29 24.38
CA THR A 563 -55.18 -30.86 23.03
C THR A 563 -53.91 -30.92 22.15
N PRO A 564 -53.66 -32.03 21.43
CA PRO A 564 -52.36 -32.33 20.80
C PRO A 564 -52.01 -31.54 19.52
N VAL A 565 -52.97 -30.89 18.85
CA VAL A 565 -52.77 -30.26 17.53
C VAL A 565 -51.93 -28.97 17.62
N SER A 566 -52.05 -28.23 18.73
CA SER A 566 -51.32 -26.96 18.92
C SER A 566 -49.84 -27.17 19.23
N VAL A 567 -49.48 -28.30 19.85
CA VAL A 567 -48.10 -28.63 20.22
C VAL A 567 -47.33 -29.14 19.00
N TYR A 568 -47.97 -29.94 18.14
CA TYR A 568 -47.30 -30.55 16.98
C TYR A 568 -46.87 -29.52 15.92
N LEU A 569 -47.72 -28.54 15.58
CA LEU A 569 -47.39 -27.54 14.56
C LEU A 569 -46.34 -26.52 15.04
N SER A 570 -46.35 -26.15 16.33
CA SER A 570 -45.35 -25.25 16.90
C SER A 570 -44.00 -25.95 17.09
N ALA A 571 -43.99 -27.17 17.64
CA ALA A 571 -42.75 -27.93 17.86
C ALA A 571 -42.10 -28.40 16.55
N HIS A 572 -42.89 -28.79 15.53
CA HIS A 572 -42.35 -29.31 14.28
C HIS A 572 -41.76 -28.22 13.36
N LEU A 573 -42.24 -26.97 13.45
CA LEU A 573 -41.61 -25.83 12.77
C LEU A 573 -40.46 -25.22 13.59
N SER A 574 -40.52 -25.25 14.93
CA SER A 574 -39.48 -24.65 15.79
C SER A 574 -38.30 -25.57 16.07
N LEU A 575 -38.43 -26.90 15.95
CA LEU A 575 -37.33 -27.84 16.25
C LEU A 575 -36.64 -28.37 14.99
N PHE A 576 -37.32 -28.53 13.85
CA PHE A 576 -36.76 -29.19 12.68
C PHE A 576 -35.71 -28.34 11.93
N THR A 577 -35.85 -27.01 11.96
CA THR A 577 -34.90 -26.07 11.35
C THR A 577 -33.64 -25.85 12.21
N PRO A 578 -33.71 -25.67 13.55
CA PRO A 578 -32.49 -25.67 14.37
C PRO A 578 -31.76 -27.01 14.38
N PHE A 579 -32.47 -28.15 14.34
CA PHE A 579 -31.83 -29.47 14.45
C PHE A 579 -30.95 -29.80 13.23
N GLN A 580 -31.44 -29.51 12.01
CA GLN A 580 -30.63 -29.66 10.79
C GLN A 580 -29.46 -28.67 10.73
N TRP A 581 -29.64 -27.48 11.31
CA TRP A 581 -28.58 -26.47 11.37
C TRP A 581 -27.52 -26.83 12.43
N LEU A 582 -27.92 -27.35 13.59
CA LEU A 582 -27.03 -27.90 14.62
C LEU A 582 -26.24 -29.09 14.10
N GLU A 583 -26.88 -30.00 13.37
CA GLU A 583 -26.19 -31.14 12.74
C GLU A 583 -25.14 -30.66 11.73
N SER A 584 -25.48 -29.65 10.91
CA SER A 584 -24.51 -29.03 10.00
C SER A 584 -23.36 -28.33 10.73
N ILE A 585 -23.60 -27.74 11.90
CA ILE A 585 -22.57 -27.11 12.74
C ILE A 585 -21.69 -28.18 13.40
N GLU A 586 -22.25 -29.28 13.87
CA GLU A 586 -21.47 -30.36 14.50
C GLU A 586 -20.57 -31.05 13.46
N VAL A 587 -21.04 -31.21 12.23
CA VAL A 587 -20.24 -31.74 11.10
C VAL A 587 -19.12 -30.78 10.72
N THR A 588 -19.40 -29.47 10.59
CA THR A 588 -18.35 -28.48 10.27
C THR A 588 -17.35 -28.34 11.41
N LYS A 589 -17.80 -28.35 12.67
CA LYS A 589 -16.94 -28.38 13.86
C LYS A 589 -16.04 -29.60 13.89
N SER A 590 -16.58 -30.79 13.62
CA SER A 590 -15.80 -32.03 13.55
C SER A 590 -14.75 -31.98 12.41
N ALA A 591 -15.13 -31.44 11.25
CA ALA A 591 -14.19 -31.24 10.13
C ALA A 591 -13.09 -30.21 10.46
N LEU A 592 -13.43 -29.17 11.21
CA LEU A 592 -12.48 -28.13 11.62
C LEU A 592 -11.53 -28.64 12.71
N GLN A 593 -12.04 -29.42 13.67
CA GLN A 593 -11.23 -30.13 14.67
C GLN A 593 -10.26 -31.12 14.01
N GLN A 594 -10.72 -31.88 13.01
CA GLN A 594 -9.84 -32.77 12.26
C GLN A 594 -8.72 -31.99 11.54
N LYS A 595 -9.06 -30.86 10.90
CA LYS A 595 -8.05 -29.99 10.26
C LYS A 595 -7.06 -29.39 11.25
N MET A 596 -7.49 -29.02 12.46
CA MET A 596 -6.58 -28.55 13.50
C MET A 596 -5.57 -29.63 13.90
N LEU A 597 -6.04 -30.87 14.07
CA LEU A 597 -5.16 -32.01 14.36
C LEU A 597 -4.18 -32.30 13.21
N ASP A 598 -4.65 -32.22 11.97
CA ASP A 598 -3.81 -32.41 10.78
C ASP A 598 -2.71 -31.33 10.73
N ILE A 599 -3.05 -30.06 10.97
CA ILE A 599 -2.10 -28.94 11.03
C ILE A 599 -1.08 -29.12 12.18
N GLU A 600 -1.53 -29.57 13.35
CA GLU A 600 -0.63 -29.88 14.47
C GLU A 600 0.35 -31.01 14.11
N SER A 601 -0.12 -32.05 13.42
CA SER A 601 0.73 -33.15 12.96
C SER A 601 1.75 -32.70 11.89
N GLU A 602 1.34 -31.83 10.96
CA GLU A 602 2.23 -31.24 9.96
C GLU A 602 3.27 -30.33 10.62
N LYS A 603 2.86 -29.51 11.60
CA LYS A 603 3.77 -28.67 12.39
C LYS A 603 4.81 -29.49 13.15
N GLU A 604 4.42 -30.62 13.74
CA GLU A 604 5.37 -31.55 14.35
C GLU A 604 6.34 -32.15 13.33
N LEU A 605 5.85 -32.52 12.14
CA LEU A 605 6.69 -33.05 11.06
C LEU A 605 7.70 -32.01 10.57
N PHE A 606 7.27 -30.75 10.36
CA PHE A 606 8.15 -29.63 10.03
C PHE A 606 9.18 -29.36 11.13
N SER A 607 8.77 -29.47 12.40
CA SER A 607 9.68 -29.31 13.53
C SER A 607 10.74 -30.41 13.57
N LYS A 608 10.38 -31.66 13.27
CA LYS A 608 11.33 -32.78 13.14
C LYS A 608 12.26 -32.60 11.93
N GLN A 609 11.73 -32.19 10.79
CA GLN A 609 12.54 -31.90 9.59
C GLN A 609 13.53 -30.76 9.83
N LYS A 610 13.10 -29.72 10.54
CA LYS A 610 13.99 -28.64 11.00
C LYS A 610 15.10 -29.17 11.91
N GLY A 611 14.75 -30.02 12.89
CA GLY A 611 15.73 -30.68 13.76
C GLY A 611 16.78 -31.48 12.99
N TYR A 612 16.37 -32.29 12.01
CA TYR A 612 17.32 -33.03 11.15
C TYR A 612 18.21 -32.12 10.31
N LEU A 613 17.70 -30.98 9.84
CA LEU A 613 18.50 -30.00 9.11
C LEU A 613 19.52 -29.31 10.01
N ASP A 614 19.14 -29.01 11.25
CA ASP A 614 20.04 -28.42 12.25
C ASP A 614 21.14 -29.43 12.65
N GLU A 615 20.80 -30.69 12.89
CA GLU A 615 21.75 -31.78 13.16
C GLU A 615 22.73 -32.02 12.00
N GLU A 616 22.23 -32.00 10.75
CA GLU A 616 23.06 -32.15 9.56
C GLU A 616 24.00 -30.93 9.36
N LEU A 617 23.55 -29.72 9.71
CA LEU A 617 24.40 -28.53 9.70
C LEU A 617 25.52 -28.63 10.74
N ASP A 618 25.21 -29.10 11.95
CA ASP A 618 26.20 -29.33 13.00
C ASP A 618 27.21 -30.42 12.60
N TYR A 619 26.75 -31.51 11.98
CA TYR A 619 27.65 -32.56 11.46
C TYR A 619 28.58 -32.03 10.37
N ARG A 620 28.08 -31.22 9.41
CA ARG A 620 28.91 -30.61 8.37
C ARG A 620 29.93 -29.63 8.93
N LYS A 621 29.53 -28.83 9.92
CA LYS A 621 30.44 -27.93 10.63
C LYS A 621 31.54 -28.73 11.34
N GLN A 622 31.18 -29.80 12.05
CA GLN A 622 32.14 -30.67 12.73
C GLN A 622 33.09 -31.36 11.75
N SER A 623 32.58 -31.84 10.60
CA SER A 623 33.40 -32.44 9.55
C SER A 623 34.36 -31.42 8.92
N MET A 624 33.91 -30.17 8.73
CA MET A 624 34.74 -29.08 8.22
C MET A 624 35.83 -28.72 9.23
N ASP A 625 35.49 -28.62 10.51
CA ASP A 625 36.44 -28.35 11.59
C ASP A 625 37.48 -29.47 11.73
N GLN A 626 37.06 -30.74 11.57
CA GLN A 626 37.99 -31.88 11.52
C GLN A 626 38.91 -31.82 10.30
N ALA A 627 38.40 -31.47 9.12
CA ALA A 627 39.21 -31.29 7.92
C ALA A 627 40.23 -30.15 8.08
N HIS A 628 39.80 -29.00 8.62
CA HIS A 628 40.69 -27.88 8.94
C HIS A 628 41.77 -28.27 9.95
N LYS A 629 41.39 -28.99 11.01
CA LYS A 629 42.35 -29.52 11.99
C LYS A 629 43.36 -30.45 11.33
N ARG A 630 42.92 -31.34 10.43
CA ARG A 630 43.81 -32.26 9.73
C ARG A 630 44.76 -31.55 8.77
N ILE A 631 44.29 -30.50 8.10
CA ILE A 631 45.14 -29.63 7.27
C ILE A 631 46.20 -28.97 8.13
N LEU A 632 45.85 -28.40 9.29
CA LEU A 632 46.81 -27.79 10.20
C LEU A 632 47.83 -28.79 10.76
N GLU A 633 47.41 -30.02 11.09
CA GLU A 633 48.31 -31.10 11.50
C GLU A 633 49.29 -31.48 10.38
N LEU A 634 48.81 -31.58 9.14
CA LEU A 634 49.65 -31.86 7.97
C LEU A 634 50.61 -30.71 7.68
N GLU A 635 50.17 -29.47 7.81
CA GLU A 635 51.01 -28.28 7.68
C GLU A 635 52.09 -28.25 8.77
N ALA A 636 51.76 -28.60 10.02
CA ALA A 636 52.73 -28.72 11.11
C ALA A 636 53.75 -29.85 10.87
N MET A 637 53.30 -31.05 10.46
CA MET A 637 54.19 -32.17 10.15
C MET A 637 55.11 -31.86 8.95
N LEU A 638 54.63 -31.14 7.94
CA LEU A 638 55.45 -30.68 6.82
C LEU A 638 56.50 -29.67 7.29
N PHE A 639 56.13 -28.76 8.20
CA PHE A 639 57.05 -27.77 8.75
C PHE A 639 58.16 -28.45 9.58
N GLU A 640 57.80 -29.42 10.43
CA GLU A 640 58.75 -30.23 11.21
C GLU A 640 59.67 -31.07 10.31
N ALA A 641 59.13 -31.69 9.25
CA ALA A 641 59.92 -32.46 8.29
C ALA A 641 60.92 -31.59 7.52
N LEU A 642 60.53 -30.38 7.12
CA LEU A 642 61.43 -29.41 6.49
C LEU A 642 62.50 -28.92 7.47
N GLN A 643 62.16 -28.72 8.75
CA GLN A 643 63.13 -28.36 9.80
C GLN A 643 64.15 -29.47 10.06
N GLN A 644 63.73 -30.75 10.09
CA GLN A 644 64.63 -31.89 10.22
C GLN A 644 65.54 -32.08 8.99
N GLU A 645 65.08 -31.73 7.78
CA GLU A 645 65.91 -31.75 6.57
C GLU A 645 67.00 -30.66 6.61
N GLU A 646 66.71 -29.50 7.21
CA GLU A 646 67.67 -28.41 7.46
C GLU A 646 68.68 -28.79 8.57
N GLU A 647 68.23 -29.40 9.67
CA GLU A 647 69.08 -29.86 10.78
C GLU A 647 69.98 -31.04 10.38
N SER A 648 69.48 -31.99 9.59
CA SER A 648 70.28 -33.11 9.05
C SER A 648 71.31 -32.68 8.00
N ARG A 649 71.07 -31.57 7.28
CA ARG A 649 72.09 -30.89 6.45
C ARG A 649 73.24 -30.30 7.28
N ILE A 650 72.95 -29.84 8.50
CA ILE A 650 73.93 -29.19 9.39
C ILE A 650 74.75 -30.23 10.17
N GLU A 651 74.15 -31.34 10.61
CA GLU A 651 74.87 -32.44 11.30
C GLU A 651 75.57 -33.44 10.36
N GLY A 652 75.14 -33.54 9.10
CA GLY A 652 75.58 -34.56 8.13
C GLY A 652 76.86 -34.26 7.33
N LEU A 653 77.75 -33.38 7.77
CA LEU A 653 78.99 -33.07 7.04
C LEU A 653 80.09 -34.16 7.12
N LYS A 654 79.81 -35.32 7.73
CA LYS A 654 80.76 -36.45 7.82
C LYS A 654 80.07 -37.81 7.81
N MET A 655 79.63 -38.27 6.65
CA MET A 655 79.76 -39.65 6.13
C MET A 655 78.64 -39.97 5.14
N GLU A 656 79.05 -40.43 3.95
CA GLU A 656 78.32 -41.29 3.01
C GLU A 656 76.92 -40.78 2.55
N GLY A 657 76.71 -40.31 1.32
CA GLY A 657 77.22 -40.85 0.07
C GLY A 657 76.55 -42.16 -0.35
N ARG A 658 75.20 -42.29 -0.35
CA ARG A 658 74.44 -43.12 -1.34
C ARG A 658 72.90 -43.20 -1.29
N LEU A 659 72.16 -42.47 -0.46
CA LEU A 659 70.69 -42.61 -0.42
C LEU A 659 69.87 -41.30 -0.48
N SER A 660 70.49 -40.20 -0.92
CA SER A 660 69.85 -38.87 -0.97
C SER A 660 69.94 -38.24 -2.35
N GLU A 661 69.46 -38.96 -3.38
CA GLU A 661 68.85 -38.32 -4.55
C GLU A 661 67.34 -38.16 -4.30
N SER A 662 66.99 -37.55 -3.17
CA SER A 662 65.61 -37.18 -2.86
C SER A 662 65.28 -35.90 -3.61
N LEU A 663 64.57 -36.04 -4.75
CA LEU A 663 63.97 -35.01 -5.62
C LEU A 663 64.86 -33.78 -5.85
N THR A 664 65.26 -33.59 -7.10
CA THR A 664 65.97 -32.37 -7.52
C THR A 664 65.19 -31.12 -7.12
N GLU A 665 65.88 -30.00 -6.85
CA GLU A 665 65.25 -28.73 -6.43
C GLU A 665 64.09 -28.34 -7.37
N GLY A 666 64.24 -28.62 -8.67
CA GLY A 666 63.19 -28.44 -9.67
C GLY A 666 61.94 -29.28 -9.40
N GLU A 667 62.08 -30.58 -9.10
CA GLU A 667 60.97 -31.48 -8.81
C GLU A 667 60.26 -31.12 -7.49
N ARG A 668 60.99 -30.58 -6.49
CA ARG A 668 60.39 -30.06 -5.25
C ARG A 668 59.57 -28.79 -5.49
N GLU A 669 60.11 -27.88 -6.29
CA GLU A 669 59.42 -26.65 -6.69
C GLU A 669 58.17 -26.95 -7.52
N GLU A 670 58.25 -27.98 -8.36
CA GLU A 670 57.16 -28.45 -9.21
C GLU A 670 56.06 -29.15 -8.40
N LEU A 671 56.45 -29.97 -7.41
CA LEU A 671 55.53 -30.55 -6.43
C LEU A 671 54.84 -29.48 -5.58
N ARG A 672 55.57 -28.44 -5.13
CA ARG A 672 55.02 -27.31 -4.37
C ARG A 672 54.00 -26.52 -5.21
N ARG A 673 54.34 -26.24 -6.47
CA ARG A 673 53.42 -25.61 -7.43
C ARG A 673 52.18 -26.46 -7.68
N ALA A 674 52.33 -27.78 -7.88
CA ALA A 674 51.22 -28.70 -8.07
C ALA A 674 50.31 -28.79 -6.83
N MET A 675 50.90 -28.81 -5.63
CA MET A 675 50.16 -28.82 -4.36
C MET A 675 49.38 -27.52 -4.14
N ASP A 676 49.98 -26.36 -4.44
CA ASP A 676 49.31 -25.06 -4.37
C ASP A 676 48.19 -24.94 -5.41
N GLN A 677 48.39 -25.53 -6.59
CA GLN A 677 47.37 -25.58 -7.64
C GLN A 677 46.20 -26.48 -7.21
N TRP A 678 46.48 -27.64 -6.62
CA TRP A 678 45.47 -28.53 -6.05
C TRP A 678 44.71 -27.87 -4.89
N LYS A 679 45.40 -27.21 -3.95
CA LYS A 679 44.78 -26.46 -2.84
C LYS A 679 43.85 -25.36 -3.37
N ARG A 680 44.25 -24.64 -4.42
CA ARG A 680 43.40 -23.64 -5.08
C ARG A 680 42.18 -24.26 -5.74
N THR A 681 42.33 -25.37 -6.47
CA THR A 681 41.22 -26.08 -7.11
C THR A 681 40.21 -26.58 -6.09
N VAL A 682 40.66 -27.26 -5.04
CA VAL A 682 39.78 -27.79 -3.98
C VAL A 682 39.04 -26.67 -3.26
N MET A 683 39.68 -25.53 -2.98
CA MET A 683 39.01 -24.38 -2.36
C MET A 683 37.99 -23.72 -3.29
N CYS A 684 38.22 -23.70 -4.61
CA CYS A 684 37.24 -23.23 -5.58
C CYS A 684 36.03 -24.17 -5.67
N GLU A 685 36.26 -25.48 -5.73
CA GLU A 685 35.20 -26.50 -5.78
C GLU A 685 34.33 -26.49 -4.52
N LEU A 686 34.93 -26.32 -3.34
CA LEU A 686 34.20 -26.16 -2.08
C LEU A 686 33.28 -24.93 -2.11
N ARG A 687 33.80 -23.78 -2.56
CA ARG A 687 33.00 -22.54 -2.67
C ARG A 687 31.88 -22.66 -3.71
N GLU A 688 32.13 -23.33 -4.82
CA GLU A 688 31.10 -23.60 -5.83
C GLU A 688 30.00 -24.52 -5.29
N ARG A 689 30.37 -25.55 -4.52
CA ARG A 689 29.42 -26.44 -3.85
C ARG A 689 28.59 -25.69 -2.81
N ASP A 690 29.21 -24.83 -2.01
CA ASP A 690 28.50 -23.99 -1.04
C ASP A 690 27.53 -23.02 -1.72
N ALA A 691 27.96 -22.37 -2.81
CA ALA A 691 27.10 -21.50 -3.61
C ALA A 691 25.93 -22.26 -4.24
N GLN A 692 26.17 -23.49 -4.70
CA GLN A 692 25.15 -24.35 -5.28
C GLN A 692 24.09 -24.75 -4.22
N ILE A 693 24.54 -25.16 -3.03
CA ILE A 693 23.63 -25.46 -1.90
C ILE A 693 22.81 -24.23 -1.53
N LEU A 694 23.42 -23.03 -1.56
CA LEU A 694 22.70 -21.80 -1.27
C LEU A 694 21.60 -21.50 -2.31
N ARG A 695 21.89 -21.73 -3.60
CA ARG A 695 20.90 -21.60 -4.68
C ARG A 695 19.74 -22.58 -4.51
N GLU A 696 20.05 -23.85 -4.30
CA GLU A 696 19.04 -24.91 -4.10
C GLU A 696 18.14 -24.62 -2.89
N ARG A 697 18.71 -24.11 -1.79
CA ARG A 697 17.93 -23.68 -0.62
C ARG A 697 17.05 -22.48 -0.91
N MET A 698 17.52 -21.54 -1.71
CA MET A 698 16.75 -20.35 -2.10
C MET A 698 15.56 -20.72 -2.98
N GLU A 699 15.75 -21.65 -3.92
CA GLU A 699 14.68 -22.21 -4.76
C GLU A 699 13.64 -22.95 -3.92
N LEU A 700 14.07 -23.78 -2.97
CA LEU A 700 13.16 -24.49 -2.07
C LEU A 700 12.34 -23.52 -1.21
N LEU A 701 12.97 -22.45 -0.73
CA LEU A 701 12.33 -21.41 0.05
C LEU A 701 11.31 -20.61 -0.78
N GLN A 702 11.64 -20.29 -2.03
CA GLN A 702 10.70 -19.65 -2.97
C GLN A 702 9.49 -20.54 -3.25
N LEU A 703 9.70 -21.84 -3.49
CA LEU A 703 8.61 -22.79 -3.68
C LEU A 703 7.70 -22.87 -2.45
N THR A 704 8.29 -22.89 -1.25
CA THR A 704 7.54 -22.90 0.02
C THR A 704 6.76 -21.60 0.22
N GLN A 705 7.36 -20.45 -0.09
CA GLN A 705 6.67 -19.15 -0.04
C GLN A 705 5.52 -19.08 -1.04
N GLN A 706 5.70 -19.62 -2.24
CA GLN A 706 4.64 -19.69 -3.24
C GLN A 706 3.49 -20.57 -2.75
N ARG A 707 3.79 -21.72 -2.14
CA ARG A 707 2.78 -22.59 -1.54
C ARG A 707 2.03 -21.92 -0.40
N ASN A 708 2.72 -21.17 0.46
CA ASN A 708 2.08 -20.38 1.52
C ASN A 708 1.12 -19.33 0.94
N LYS A 709 1.52 -18.63 -0.12
CA LYS A 709 0.66 -17.67 -0.80
C LYS A 709 -0.60 -18.32 -1.38
N GLU A 710 -0.48 -19.50 -1.99
CA GLU A 710 -1.64 -20.27 -2.47
C GLU A 710 -2.58 -20.67 -1.33
N LEU A 711 -2.02 -21.11 -0.19
CA LEU A 711 -2.80 -21.46 1.00
C LEU A 711 -3.49 -20.23 1.60
N GLU A 712 -2.82 -19.09 1.64
CA GLU A 712 -3.41 -17.81 2.07
C GLU A 712 -4.57 -17.38 1.17
N GLU A 713 -4.43 -17.52 -0.15
CA GLU A 713 -5.49 -17.25 -1.11
C GLU A 713 -6.69 -18.20 -0.91
N PHE A 714 -6.42 -19.48 -0.61
CA PHE A 714 -7.46 -20.44 -0.30
C PHE A 714 -8.20 -20.11 1.01
N ILE A 715 -7.46 -19.75 2.07
CA ILE A 715 -8.04 -19.31 3.35
C ILE A 715 -8.89 -18.04 3.13
N GLU A 716 -8.42 -17.09 2.34
CA GLU A 716 -9.17 -15.87 2.05
C GLU A 716 -10.47 -16.15 1.29
N ALA A 717 -10.43 -17.09 0.33
CA ALA A 717 -11.63 -17.54 -0.37
C ALA A 717 -12.63 -18.19 0.59
N GLN A 718 -12.15 -19.01 1.54
CA GLN A 718 -13.00 -19.61 2.57
C GLN A 718 -13.59 -18.57 3.51
N LYS A 719 -12.83 -17.55 3.93
CA LYS A 719 -13.33 -16.44 4.75
C LYS A 719 -14.45 -15.68 4.06
N ARG A 720 -14.34 -15.42 2.76
CA ARG A 720 -15.42 -14.78 1.98
C ARG A 720 -16.68 -15.64 1.95
N GLN A 721 -16.54 -16.96 1.75
CA GLN A 721 -17.67 -17.88 1.79
C GLN A 721 -18.36 -17.91 3.16
N ILE A 722 -17.58 -17.89 4.25
CA ILE A 722 -18.13 -17.82 5.61
C ILE A 722 -18.91 -16.52 5.81
N LYS A 723 -18.33 -15.38 5.42
CA LYS A 723 -19.01 -14.08 5.53
C LYS A 723 -20.32 -14.02 4.73
N GLU A 724 -20.33 -14.60 3.54
CA GLU A 724 -21.55 -14.69 2.72
C GLU A 724 -22.62 -15.57 3.39
N LEU A 725 -22.21 -16.66 4.05
CA LEU A 725 -23.12 -17.50 4.84
C LEU A 725 -23.63 -16.77 6.09
N GLU A 726 -22.79 -16.00 6.78
CA GLU A 726 -23.17 -15.16 7.93
C GLU A 726 -24.17 -14.07 7.51
N GLU A 727 -23.95 -13.39 6.39
CA GLU A 727 -24.88 -12.40 5.85
C GLU A 727 -26.23 -13.03 5.47
N LYS A 728 -26.21 -14.20 4.83
CA LYS A 728 -27.43 -14.99 4.54
C LYS A 728 -28.15 -15.40 5.83
N PHE A 729 -27.40 -15.78 6.87
CA PHE A 729 -27.95 -16.14 8.17
C PHE A 729 -28.60 -14.93 8.86
N LEU A 730 -27.93 -13.78 8.90
CA LEU A 730 -28.47 -12.54 9.46
C LEU A 730 -29.72 -12.10 8.71
N PHE A 731 -29.74 -12.23 7.37
CA PHE A 731 -30.92 -11.94 6.57
C PHE A 731 -32.11 -12.84 6.92
N LEU A 732 -31.88 -14.16 7.02
CA LEU A 732 -32.91 -15.10 7.44
C LEU A 732 -33.39 -14.81 8.87
N PHE A 733 -32.47 -14.54 9.79
CA PHE A 733 -32.80 -14.21 11.18
C PHE A 733 -33.66 -12.94 11.29
N LEU A 734 -33.30 -11.88 10.56
CA LEU A 734 -34.09 -10.64 10.47
C LEU A 734 -35.45 -10.90 9.84
N PHE A 735 -35.52 -11.67 8.76
CA PHE A 735 -36.77 -12.01 8.08
C PHE A 735 -37.73 -12.77 9.00
N PHE A 736 -37.25 -13.80 9.72
CA PHE A 736 -38.08 -14.55 10.68
C PHE A 736 -38.45 -13.71 11.91
N SER A 737 -37.55 -12.85 12.39
CA SER A 737 -37.86 -11.92 13.49
C SER A 737 -38.96 -10.92 13.10
N LEU A 738 -38.90 -10.37 11.88
CA LEU A 738 -39.95 -9.47 11.36
C LEU A 738 -41.28 -10.21 11.16
N ALA A 739 -41.24 -11.41 10.61
CA ALA A 739 -42.43 -12.25 10.43
C ALA A 739 -43.09 -12.57 11.79
N PHE A 740 -42.28 -12.84 12.83
CA PHE A 740 -42.78 -13.08 14.18
C PHE A 740 -43.41 -11.82 14.80
N ILE A 741 -42.78 -10.65 14.63
CA ILE A 741 -43.33 -9.36 15.10
C ILE A 741 -44.63 -9.00 14.37
N LEU A 742 -44.73 -9.28 13.06
CA LEU A 742 -45.95 -9.02 12.28
C LEU A 742 -47.08 -10.02 12.55
N TRP A 743 -46.75 -11.20 13.09
CA TRP A 743 -47.72 -12.24 13.47
C TRP A 743 -48.23 -12.08 14.90
N SER A 744 -47.44 -11.45 15.79
CA SER A 744 -47.80 -11.12 17.17
C SER A 744 -48.65 -9.85 17.22
#